data_AF-A0A1B1E570-F1
#
_entry.id   AF-A0A1B1E570-F1
#
_cell.length_a   1.000
_cell.length_b   1.000
_cell.length_c   1.000
_cell.angle_alpha   90.00
_cell.angle_beta   90.00
_cell.angle_gamma   90.00
#
_symmetry.space_group_name_H-M   'P 1'
#
loop_
_entity.id
_entity.type
_entity.pdbx_description
1 polymer ?
#
loop_
_entity_poly.entity_id
_entity_poly.type
_entity_poly.pdbx_seq_one_letter_code
_entity_poly.pdbx_strand_id
1 'polypeptide(L)'
;MVREKMLNLYFLFITVLVALANYTPVDYQNTCMISRSCRKNSCGITSRVLSGIHVNKASTRARALISLSSLIYHLQLPKLVSLDLFRRDLFTGVNQKGRRSPVPSYIIQNRLMSENIDSGNNNMSATGKQEKKRPATGDASDGNIASAQEKRMKGNDQSEGTSNLSGSNNAVFTNGASSIIEGGENNNNGTGNDGKNEPTIHYRKDYKPSGFVINNVTLNINIFDHETSVRSNLDMKLSEHYKGEDLIFDGVSLEIKEISIDGNKLIEGEHYKYDNEFLTIYSKFIPKGKFTFGSEVIIHPETNYALTGLYKSKNIIVSQCEATGFRRITFFIDRPDMMAKYDVTVTADKEKYPVLLSNGDKLNQFDIPGGRHGARFNDPYLKPCYLFAVVAGDLKHLSDSYVTKFSKRNVELYVFSEEKYVSKLKWALECLKKAMKFDEDYFGLEYDLSRLNLVAVSDFNVGAMENKGLNIFNANSLLASKKKSIDFSFERILTVVGHEYFHNYTGNRVTLRDWFQLTLKEGLTVHRENLFSEQTTKTATFRLDHVDLLRSVQFLEDSSPLAHPIRPESYVSMENFYTTTVYDKGSEVMRMYQTILGDDYYKKGMDIYIKNNDGGTATCEDFNDAMNEAYKLKKGDKSANLDQYLLWFSQSGTPHVTAEYSYDAAKKEFVIDVTQVTHPDPNQKEKKALFIPIRVGFINPHNGKDVIPEVTLEFTKDKEKFVFNNVHEKPIPSLFRGFSAPVYIKDNLTDSERIVLLKYDTDAFVRYNVCVDLYMKQIMKNYQELLQAKTENKPESAEKPNLTPLSDDFISAIKYLMEDPHADAGFKSYIITLPRDRFIINQIKNVDTDVLADTKDFIYKQLGDKLNDLYFQIFKSIQAKADDMTHFEDESYVDFEQLNMRKLRNTLLTLLSRAKYPNMLDHIMEHSKSPYPSNWLSSLAVSAYTDKYFELYEKTYNQSKDDELLLQEWLKTVSRSDRKDIYDIIKKLETEVLKDSKNPNEIRAVYLPFTNNLRYFNDISGKGYKMMADIIMKVDKFNPMVATQLCEPFKLWNKLDLKRQDMMLNEMNRMLSMENISNNLKEYLLRLTNKL
;
A
#
# COMPACT_ATOMS: atom_id res chain seq x y z
N MET A 1 35.83 52.54 13.74
CA MET A 1 36.13 51.10 13.97
C MET A 1 34.99 50.15 13.66
N VAL A 2 33.88 50.09 14.44
CA VAL A 2 32.86 49.02 14.27
C VAL A 2 32.20 49.05 12.89
N ARG A 3 31.88 50.25 12.36
CA ARG A 3 31.35 50.42 10.99
C ARG A 3 32.32 49.94 9.90
N GLU A 4 33.63 50.11 10.07
CA GLU A 4 34.64 49.62 9.11
C GLU A 4 34.80 48.10 9.18
N LYS A 5 34.74 47.48 10.38
CA LYS A 5 34.76 46.01 10.50
C LYS A 5 33.54 45.38 9.83
N MET A 6 32.37 46.00 9.94
CA MET A 6 31.17 45.60 9.20
C MET A 6 31.35 45.78 7.68
N LEU A 7 31.90 46.91 7.22
CA LEU A 7 32.18 47.13 5.79
C LEU A 7 33.16 46.09 5.24
N ASN A 8 34.25 45.79 5.95
CA ASN A 8 35.27 44.83 5.51
C ASN A 8 34.73 43.40 5.47
N LEU A 9 33.84 43.02 6.40
CA LEU A 9 33.11 41.74 6.31
C LEU A 9 32.15 41.69 5.11
N TYR A 10 31.48 42.80 4.81
CA TYR A 10 30.57 42.90 3.66
C TYR A 10 31.33 42.83 2.33
N PHE A 11 32.47 43.52 2.22
CA PHE A 11 33.38 43.42 1.07
C PHE A 11 33.96 42.01 0.93
N LEU A 12 34.42 41.38 2.02
CA LEU A 12 34.93 40.00 1.98
C LEU A 12 33.85 39.01 1.48
N PHE A 13 32.61 39.16 1.94
CA PHE A 13 31.48 38.35 1.49
C PHE A 13 31.19 38.54 -0.01
N ILE A 14 31.20 39.78 -0.50
CA ILE A 14 31.06 40.09 -1.93
C ILE A 14 32.24 39.54 -2.74
N THR A 15 33.49 39.66 -2.26
CA THR A 15 34.67 39.11 -2.95
C THR A 15 34.61 37.59 -3.06
N VAL A 16 34.14 36.89 -2.01
CA VAL A 16 33.94 35.43 -2.07
C VAL A 16 32.84 35.06 -3.08
N LEU A 17 31.71 35.78 -3.11
CA LEU A 17 30.65 35.55 -4.10
C LEU A 17 31.12 35.81 -5.54
N VAL A 18 31.88 36.88 -5.78
CA VAL A 18 32.44 37.19 -7.11
C VAL A 18 33.54 36.20 -7.52
N ALA A 19 34.33 35.67 -6.58
CA ALA A 19 35.30 34.62 -6.86
C ALA A 19 34.61 33.28 -7.23
N LEU A 20 33.53 32.93 -6.55
CA LEU A 20 32.72 31.74 -6.85
C LEU A 20 31.96 31.87 -8.19
N ALA A 21 31.54 33.08 -8.55
CA ALA A 21 30.84 33.34 -9.82
C ALA A 21 31.74 33.27 -11.07
N ASN A 22 33.07 33.27 -10.92
CA ASN A 22 34.03 33.28 -12.04
C ASN A 22 34.65 31.90 -12.37
N TYR A 23 34.09 30.80 -11.85
CA TYR A 23 34.59 29.43 -12.09
C TYR A 23 33.68 28.59 -13.01
N THR A 24 33.25 29.17 -14.13
CA THR A 24 32.53 28.48 -15.21
C THR A 24 33.06 28.88 -16.60
N PRO A 25 33.77 27.98 -17.31
CA PRO A 25 33.97 28.10 -18.75
C PRO A 25 32.70 27.61 -19.44
N VAL A 26 31.89 28.53 -19.95
CA VAL A 26 30.85 28.22 -20.93
C VAL A 26 31.43 28.48 -22.31
N ASP A 27 31.34 27.50 -23.21
CA ASP A 27 31.41 27.74 -24.64
C ASP A 27 30.29 26.96 -25.35
N TYR A 28 29.61 27.64 -26.27
CA TYR A 28 28.41 27.18 -26.96
C TYR A 28 28.49 27.71 -28.39
N GLN A 29 28.64 26.83 -29.37
CA GLN A 29 28.37 27.17 -30.77
C GLN A 29 27.27 26.29 -31.35
N ASN A 30 26.36 26.95 -32.07
CA ASN A 30 25.14 26.36 -32.60
C ASN A 30 25.43 25.54 -33.87
N THR A 31 24.59 24.54 -34.12
CA THR A 31 24.06 24.35 -35.47
C THR A 31 22.73 23.60 -35.41
N CYS A 32 21.80 23.94 -36.30
CA CYS A 32 20.50 23.31 -36.43
C CYS A 32 20.26 22.96 -37.90
N MET A 33 19.89 21.72 -38.21
CA MET A 33 18.95 21.40 -39.31
C MET A 33 18.51 19.91 -39.36
N ILE A 34 17.21 19.71 -39.18
CA ILE A 34 16.28 18.85 -39.94
C ILE A 34 16.85 17.67 -40.78
N SER A 35 16.49 16.44 -40.35
CA SER A 35 16.28 15.20 -41.14
C SER A 35 17.45 14.44 -41.80
N ARG A 36 17.60 13.14 -41.49
CA ARG A 36 16.98 12.05 -42.28
C ARG A 36 17.14 10.64 -41.67
N SER A 37 16.22 9.79 -42.09
CA SER A 37 15.95 8.37 -41.81
C SER A 37 17.07 7.32 -41.95
N CYS A 38 16.83 6.16 -41.31
CA CYS A 38 17.24 4.77 -41.67
C CYS A 38 18.44 4.07 -40.98
N ARG A 39 18.10 3.21 -39.99
CA ARG A 39 18.56 1.82 -39.73
C ARG A 39 20.03 1.41 -39.97
N LYS A 40 20.64 0.77 -38.96
CA LYS A 40 20.78 -0.71 -38.92
C LYS A 40 21.16 -1.26 -37.54
N ASN A 41 20.97 -2.58 -37.36
CA ASN A 41 21.07 -3.28 -36.07
C ASN A 41 22.42 -3.98 -35.88
N SER A 42 22.72 -4.32 -34.62
CA SER A 42 23.39 -5.56 -34.15
C SER A 42 24.63 -6.10 -34.90
N CYS A 43 25.79 -6.09 -34.24
CA CYS A 43 26.52 -7.31 -33.79
C CYS A 43 27.93 -7.01 -33.28
N GLY A 44 28.53 -7.97 -32.58
CA GLY A 44 29.98 -8.21 -32.67
C GLY A 44 30.83 -7.94 -31.41
N ILE A 45 31.03 -8.98 -30.60
CA ILE A 45 32.22 -9.07 -29.74
C ILE A 45 33.43 -9.31 -30.65
N THR A 46 34.30 -8.30 -30.85
CA THR A 46 35.76 -8.46 -31.12
C THR A 46 36.47 -7.11 -31.32
N SER A 47 37.15 -6.60 -30.29
CA SER A 47 38.44 -5.88 -30.43
C SER A 47 39.07 -5.56 -29.05
N ARG A 48 39.83 -6.52 -28.54
CA ARG A 48 41.07 -6.25 -27.79
C ARG A 48 42.21 -6.92 -28.55
N VAL A 49 43.44 -6.48 -28.30
CA VAL A 49 44.67 -6.89 -29.01
C VAL A 49 44.78 -6.31 -30.42
N LEU A 50 45.37 -5.11 -30.52
CA LEU A 50 46.70 -4.97 -31.12
C LEU A 50 47.41 -3.71 -30.58
N SER A 51 48.73 -3.68 -30.75
CA SER A 51 49.74 -2.66 -30.36
C SER A 51 49.33 -1.19 -30.52
N GLY A 52 49.83 -0.22 -29.74
CA GLY A 52 50.91 -0.26 -28.74
C GLY A 52 52.26 0.28 -29.28
N ILE A 53 52.53 1.57 -29.08
CA ILE A 53 53.83 2.21 -29.36
C ILE A 53 54.22 3.12 -28.19
N HIS A 54 55.49 3.10 -27.78
CA HIS A 54 56.03 3.96 -26.71
C HIS A 54 56.37 5.37 -27.19
N VAL A 55 56.18 6.35 -26.30
CA VAL A 55 57.10 7.49 -26.15
C VAL A 55 57.48 7.59 -24.66
N ASN A 56 58.74 7.87 -24.36
CA ASN A 56 59.31 7.74 -23.01
C ASN A 56 60.47 8.74 -22.79
N LYS A 57 60.39 9.61 -21.78
CA LYS A 57 61.52 10.18 -21.00
C LYS A 57 61.05 11.07 -19.83
N ALA A 58 61.93 11.30 -18.85
CA ALA A 58 61.60 11.88 -17.53
C ALA A 58 62.61 12.92 -17.02
N SER A 59 62.18 13.75 -16.04
CA SER A 59 63.01 14.53 -15.08
C SER A 59 62.09 15.18 -14.01
N THR A 60 62.09 14.96 -12.68
CA THR A 60 62.92 14.19 -11.71
C THR A 60 63.90 15.00 -10.81
N ARG A 61 63.40 16.01 -10.08
CA ARG A 61 63.94 16.55 -8.79
C ARG A 61 62.73 17.10 -7.98
N ALA A 62 62.40 16.68 -6.74
CA ALA A 62 63.15 16.55 -5.47
C ALA A 62 63.35 17.91 -4.75
N ARG A 63 63.14 18.07 -3.42
CA ARG A 63 62.67 17.15 -2.34
C ARG A 63 62.08 17.99 -1.16
N ALA A 64 61.47 17.32 -0.18
CA ALA A 64 60.72 17.89 0.98
C ALA A 64 61.50 18.82 1.94
N LEU A 65 60.76 19.63 2.73
CA LEU A 65 60.74 19.53 4.21
C LEU A 65 59.58 20.33 4.91
N ILE A 66 58.78 19.62 5.71
CA ILE A 66 58.31 19.90 7.10
C ILE A 66 57.69 21.26 7.54
N SER A 67 56.61 21.13 8.35
CA SER A 67 56.08 22.06 9.39
C SER A 67 55.28 23.32 9.00
N LEU A 68 53.95 23.26 9.22
CA LEU A 68 53.21 24.34 9.90
C LEU A 68 51.85 23.84 10.48
N SER A 69 51.91 22.89 11.41
CA SER A 69 50.73 22.25 12.02
C SER A 69 50.65 22.53 13.54
N SER A 70 50.49 23.81 13.92
CA SER A 70 50.64 24.22 15.33
C SER A 70 49.90 25.52 15.73
N LEU A 71 48.71 25.82 15.16
CA LEU A 71 47.92 26.99 15.60
C LEU A 71 46.38 26.82 15.62
N ILE A 72 45.84 25.58 15.61
CA ILE A 72 44.39 25.33 15.74
C ILE A 72 44.13 24.23 16.80
N TYR A 73 44.62 24.44 18.02
CA TYR A 73 44.37 23.52 19.15
C TYR A 73 44.12 24.19 20.51
N HIS A 74 44.15 25.53 20.58
CA HIS A 74 43.82 26.28 21.80
C HIS A 74 42.92 27.48 21.51
N LEU A 75 41.61 27.27 21.70
CA LEU A 75 40.67 28.24 22.25
C LEU A 75 39.41 27.48 22.69
N GLN A 76 39.19 27.41 24.01
CA GLN A 76 37.99 26.82 24.63
C GLN A 76 37.15 27.92 25.30
N LEU A 77 35.95 27.51 25.75
CA LEU A 77 35.01 28.16 26.66
C LEU A 77 33.94 29.11 26.04
N PRO A 78 32.73 29.18 26.62
CA PRO A 78 31.50 29.14 25.81
C PRO A 78 30.29 29.99 26.31
N LYS A 79 29.12 29.73 25.70
CA LYS A 79 27.74 30.05 26.14
C LYS A 79 27.29 31.53 26.08
N LEU A 80 25.96 31.67 25.89
CA LEU A 80 25.16 32.90 25.78
C LEU A 80 25.43 33.69 24.48
N VAL A 81 24.45 34.29 23.79
CA VAL A 81 23.06 34.66 24.14
C VAL A 81 22.03 34.03 23.18
N SER A 82 20.75 34.00 23.56
CA SER A 82 19.62 33.48 22.78
C SER A 82 19.33 34.25 21.47
N LEU A 83 18.84 33.54 20.45
CA LEU A 83 18.49 34.11 19.14
C LEU A 83 16.99 34.40 18.96
N ASP A 84 16.17 34.23 20.01
CA ASP A 84 14.73 34.54 20.01
C ASP A 84 14.41 36.05 19.90
N LEU A 85 15.40 36.92 20.09
CA LEU A 85 15.24 38.37 19.97
C LEU A 85 15.45 38.91 18.55
N PHE A 86 15.92 38.10 17.59
CA PHE A 86 16.18 38.56 16.21
C PHE A 86 15.09 38.15 15.19
N ARG A 87 14.05 37.43 15.62
CA ARG A 87 12.91 37.03 14.76
C ARG A 87 11.66 37.88 14.92
N ARG A 88 11.62 38.84 15.86
CA ARG A 88 10.37 39.53 16.24
C ARG A 88 10.18 40.96 15.71
N ASP A 89 11.26 41.65 15.34
CA ASP A 89 11.25 43.10 15.04
C ASP A 89 11.41 43.45 13.54
N LEU A 90 11.29 42.47 12.63
CA LEU A 90 11.46 42.68 11.18
C LEU A 90 10.15 42.66 10.36
N PHE A 91 8.99 42.42 10.99
CA PHE A 91 7.68 42.41 10.30
C PHE A 91 6.52 43.11 11.06
N THR A 92 6.83 44.03 11.98
CA THR A 92 5.85 44.83 12.74
C THR A 92 6.21 46.32 12.71
N GLY A 93 6.17 46.94 11.52
CA GLY A 93 6.78 48.27 11.31
C GLY A 93 6.05 49.32 10.46
N VAL A 94 4.95 49.03 9.78
CA VAL A 94 4.23 50.01 8.93
C VAL A 94 2.71 49.89 9.06
N ASN A 95 2.01 51.03 9.04
CA ASN A 95 0.54 51.22 9.00
C ASN A 95 -0.30 50.78 10.21
N GLN A 96 -0.37 51.65 11.25
CA GLN A 96 -1.67 52.06 11.82
C GLN A 96 -1.63 53.36 12.65
N LYS A 97 -2.77 54.08 12.67
CA LYS A 97 -3.10 55.45 13.19
C LYS A 97 -3.15 56.50 12.06
N GLY A 98 -4.19 57.32 11.88
CA GLY A 98 -5.52 57.53 12.51
C GLY A 98 -6.11 58.86 11.96
N ARG A 99 -7.38 59.29 12.07
CA ARG A 99 -8.53 58.98 12.96
C ARG A 99 -9.86 59.55 12.37
N ARG A 100 -11.00 58.99 12.81
CA ARG A 100 -12.34 59.62 13.04
C ARG A 100 -13.28 60.06 11.87
N SER A 101 -14.49 59.50 11.95
CA SER A 101 -15.88 59.92 11.61
C SER A 101 -16.21 61.44 11.59
N PRO A 102 -17.34 61.93 10.99
CA PRO A 102 -18.67 61.27 10.97
C PRO A 102 -19.55 61.35 9.69
N VAL A 103 -20.76 60.78 9.82
CA VAL A 103 -21.83 60.61 8.82
C VAL A 103 -22.74 61.85 8.76
N PRO A 104 -23.27 62.22 7.57
CA PRO A 104 -24.73 62.20 7.40
C PRO A 104 -25.22 61.61 6.07
N SER A 105 -26.49 61.19 6.08
CA SER A 105 -27.31 60.66 4.99
C SER A 105 -27.54 61.61 3.80
N TYR A 106 -27.98 61.06 2.65
CA TYR A 106 -29.22 61.53 1.99
C TYR A 106 -29.87 60.45 1.10
N ILE A 107 -31.18 60.59 0.88
CA ILE A 107 -32.05 59.76 0.01
C ILE A 107 -32.52 60.63 -1.17
N ILE A 108 -32.84 60.04 -2.34
CA ILE A 108 -33.90 60.42 -3.32
C ILE A 108 -33.53 59.81 -4.69
N GLN A 109 -34.24 58.80 -5.22
CA GLN A 109 -35.55 58.85 -5.93
C GLN A 109 -35.54 59.61 -7.27
N ASN A 110 -35.98 58.94 -8.34
CA ASN A 110 -37.05 59.38 -9.28
C ASN A 110 -37.21 58.31 -10.40
N ARG A 111 -38.40 57.70 -10.60
CA ARG A 111 -39.54 58.09 -11.49
C ARG A 111 -39.44 57.47 -12.92
N LEU A 112 -40.51 57.09 -13.63
CA LEU A 112 -41.96 56.93 -13.34
C LEU A 112 -42.70 56.20 -14.50
N MET A 113 -43.94 55.71 -14.25
CA MET A 113 -44.99 55.31 -15.23
C MET A 113 -44.67 54.14 -16.20
N SER A 114 -45.62 53.39 -16.77
CA SER A 114 -47.11 53.29 -16.67
C SER A 114 -47.49 51.79 -16.73
N GLU A 115 -48.43 51.22 -15.97
CA GLU A 115 -49.89 51.46 -15.82
C GLU A 115 -50.76 50.79 -16.93
N ASN A 116 -51.88 50.15 -16.52
CA ASN A 116 -53.01 49.60 -17.30
C ASN A 116 -52.79 48.23 -18.03
N ILE A 117 -53.78 47.30 -18.15
CA ILE A 117 -55.15 47.16 -17.58
C ILE A 117 -55.62 45.68 -17.69
N ASP A 118 -56.54 45.22 -16.81
CA ASP A 118 -57.49 44.05 -16.87
C ASP A 118 -57.16 42.71 -17.59
N SER A 119 -57.73 41.54 -17.27
CA SER A 119 -58.72 41.03 -16.29
C SER A 119 -58.49 39.51 -16.09
N GLY A 120 -59.03 38.78 -15.12
CA GLY A 120 -59.85 39.14 -13.94
C GLY A 120 -60.75 37.97 -13.52
N ASN A 121 -61.05 37.84 -12.21
CA ASN A 121 -62.08 36.95 -11.60
C ASN A 121 -61.89 35.41 -11.75
N ASN A 122 -62.33 34.54 -10.83
CA ASN A 122 -62.93 34.74 -9.50
C ASN A 122 -62.84 33.44 -8.65
N ASN A 123 -62.81 33.58 -7.30
CA ASN A 123 -63.50 32.77 -6.27
C ASN A 123 -63.38 31.21 -6.25
N MET A 124 -63.43 30.50 -5.10
CA MET A 124 -63.48 30.89 -3.68
C MET A 124 -63.06 29.72 -2.74
N SER A 125 -63.00 30.03 -1.45
CA SER A 125 -63.07 29.20 -0.23
C SER A 125 -63.89 27.87 -0.30
N ALA A 126 -63.77 26.90 0.62
CA ALA A 126 -63.37 27.01 2.03
C ALA A 126 -62.88 25.70 2.71
N THR A 127 -62.38 25.87 3.94
CA THR A 127 -62.17 24.92 5.05
C THR A 127 -63.04 23.64 5.14
N GLY A 128 -62.45 22.52 5.58
CA GLY A 128 -63.15 21.30 6.03
C GLY A 128 -62.29 20.40 6.96
N LYS A 129 -62.90 19.49 7.74
CA LYS A 129 -62.25 18.66 8.79
C LYS A 129 -62.60 17.16 8.72
N GLN A 130 -61.68 16.35 9.25
CA GLN A 130 -61.86 15.06 9.96
C GLN A 130 -62.29 13.74 9.25
N GLU A 131 -61.45 12.73 9.51
CA GLU A 131 -61.74 11.34 9.93
C GLU A 131 -62.57 10.30 9.11
N LYS A 132 -61.83 9.25 8.72
CA LYS A 132 -62.06 7.80 8.96
C LYS A 132 -63.15 6.99 8.21
N LYS A 133 -62.70 5.77 7.88
CA LYS A 133 -63.39 4.45 7.73
C LYS A 133 -63.75 3.90 6.32
N ARG A 134 -63.44 2.60 6.22
CA ARG A 134 -63.85 1.51 5.29
C ARG A 134 -65.37 1.20 5.40
N PRO A 135 -66.04 0.41 4.50
CA PRO A 135 -65.57 -0.89 3.98
C PRO A 135 -65.96 -1.28 2.52
N ALA A 136 -65.88 -2.59 2.24
CA ALA A 136 -65.85 -3.25 0.91
C ALA A 136 -67.06 -4.16 0.62
N THR A 137 -67.14 -4.67 -0.62
CA THR A 137 -67.76 -5.94 -1.14
C THR A 137 -67.49 -5.97 -2.67
N GLY A 138 -67.36 -7.06 -3.43
CA GLY A 138 -67.51 -8.53 -3.27
C GLY A 138 -67.47 -9.18 -4.69
N ASP A 139 -67.91 -10.40 -5.03
CA ASP A 139 -67.91 -11.78 -4.48
C ASP A 139 -68.65 -12.66 -5.55
N ALA A 140 -68.40 -13.95 -5.87
CA ALA A 140 -67.44 -15.00 -5.48
C ALA A 140 -66.86 -15.65 -6.79
N SER A 141 -66.65 -16.96 -7.08
CA SER A 141 -66.79 -18.33 -6.50
C SER A 141 -65.86 -19.29 -7.31
N ASP A 142 -65.67 -20.61 -7.11
CA ASP A 142 -66.10 -21.65 -6.13
C ASP A 142 -64.84 -22.26 -5.44
N GLY A 143 -64.49 -23.55 -5.26
CA GLY A 143 -65.06 -24.91 -5.50
C GLY A 143 -63.94 -25.92 -5.86
N ASN A 144 -63.84 -27.19 -5.42
CA ASN A 144 -64.57 -28.03 -4.45
C ASN A 144 -63.60 -29.16 -3.95
N ILE A 145 -63.50 -29.49 -2.64
CA ILE A 145 -64.13 -30.65 -1.93
C ILE A 145 -63.74 -32.02 -2.57
N ALA A 146 -63.16 -33.03 -1.90
CA ALA A 146 -62.92 -33.35 -0.46
C ALA A 146 -61.44 -33.85 -0.22
N SER A 147 -60.99 -34.68 0.75
CA SER A 147 -61.59 -35.58 1.77
C SER A 147 -60.69 -35.81 3.03
N ALA A 148 -60.76 -37.00 3.65
CA ALA A 148 -60.24 -37.43 4.98
C ALA A 148 -60.16 -39.00 5.01
N GLN A 149 -59.70 -39.78 6.02
CA GLN A 149 -58.77 -39.73 7.19
C GLN A 149 -58.96 -41.05 8.02
N GLU A 150 -57.94 -41.66 8.67
CA GLU A 150 -58.04 -42.41 9.98
C GLU A 150 -56.71 -43.08 10.46
N LYS A 151 -56.71 -43.77 11.62
CA LYS A 151 -55.53 -44.25 12.42
C LYS A 151 -55.69 -45.66 13.02
N ARG A 152 -54.56 -46.36 13.34
CA ARG A 152 -54.28 -47.15 14.60
C ARG A 152 -53.03 -48.08 14.45
N MET A 153 -52.56 -48.85 15.45
CA MET A 153 -51.87 -48.53 16.73
C MET A 153 -51.31 -49.84 17.40
N LYS A 154 -50.37 -49.74 18.38
CA LYS A 154 -49.69 -50.80 19.21
C LYS A 154 -48.38 -51.38 18.60
N GLY A 155 -47.37 -51.84 19.38
CA GLY A 155 -47.11 -51.63 20.82
C GLY A 155 -46.17 -52.65 21.53
N ASN A 156 -45.20 -52.13 22.32
CA ASN A 156 -44.51 -52.69 23.52
C ASN A 156 -43.45 -53.84 23.50
N ASP A 157 -42.61 -53.77 24.56
CA ASP A 157 -41.78 -54.81 25.26
C ASP A 157 -40.53 -55.44 24.58
N GLN A 158 -39.55 -56.03 25.31
CA GLN A 158 -38.78 -55.55 26.49
C GLN A 158 -37.52 -56.45 26.74
N SER A 159 -36.33 -55.86 27.03
CA SER A 159 -35.09 -56.53 27.56
C SER A 159 -34.46 -57.66 26.69
N GLU A 160 -33.28 -58.25 26.94
CA GLU A 160 -32.17 -58.10 27.93
C GLU A 160 -30.85 -57.64 27.19
N GLY A 161 -29.58 -57.71 27.63
CA GLY A 161 -28.89 -58.34 28.78
C GLY A 161 -27.38 -58.00 28.86
N THR A 162 -26.56 -58.86 29.50
CA THR A 162 -25.10 -58.67 29.78
C THR A 162 -24.19 -59.71 29.06
N SER A 163 -22.84 -59.67 28.97
CA SER A 163 -21.76 -58.92 29.67
C SER A 163 -20.42 -58.93 28.89
N ASN A 164 -19.50 -57.97 29.17
CA ASN A 164 -18.00 -58.04 29.19
C ASN A 164 -17.23 -58.89 28.14
N LEU A 165 -16.20 -58.36 27.46
CA LEU A 165 -14.83 -58.31 28.04
C LEU A 165 -13.84 -57.36 27.31
N SER A 166 -12.69 -57.15 27.95
CA SER A 166 -11.58 -56.23 27.62
C SER A 166 -10.77 -56.51 26.35
N GLY A 167 -10.20 -55.45 25.75
CA GLY A 167 -9.06 -55.53 24.81
C GLY A 167 -8.37 -54.17 24.61
N SER A 168 -7.07 -54.07 24.91
CA SER A 168 -6.24 -52.85 24.74
C SER A 168 -5.40 -52.90 23.46
N ASN A 169 -4.97 -51.74 22.95
CA ASN A 169 -3.54 -51.39 22.80
C ASN A 169 -3.27 -50.05 22.08
N ASN A 170 -2.03 -49.56 22.25
CA ASN A 170 -1.49 -48.36 21.61
C ASN A 170 -0.93 -48.64 20.21
N ALA A 171 -1.08 -47.67 19.30
CA ALA A 171 -0.15 -47.34 18.21
C ALA A 171 -0.42 -45.86 17.86
N VAL A 172 0.50 -44.89 17.89
CA VAL A 172 1.89 -44.85 17.40
C VAL A 172 1.96 -45.21 15.92
N PHE A 173 1.80 -44.20 15.06
CA PHE A 173 2.17 -44.28 13.66
C PHE A 173 3.28 -43.28 13.35
N THR A 174 4.40 -43.80 12.84
CA THR A 174 5.58 -43.06 12.41
C THR A 174 5.50 -42.72 10.93
N ASN A 175 6.14 -41.60 10.54
CA ASN A 175 6.31 -41.23 9.13
C ASN A 175 6.99 -42.34 8.31
N GLY A 176 6.58 -42.50 7.06
CA GLY A 176 7.16 -43.46 6.11
C GLY A 176 6.79 -43.13 4.68
N ALA A 177 7.41 -42.10 4.10
CA ALA A 177 7.26 -41.80 2.68
C ALA A 177 8.19 -42.71 1.85
N SER A 178 7.67 -43.29 0.76
CA SER A 178 8.47 -43.93 -0.27
C SER A 178 7.84 -43.71 -1.64
N SER A 179 8.63 -43.21 -2.58
CA SER A 179 8.25 -43.02 -3.98
C SER A 179 8.60 -44.24 -4.80
N ILE A 180 7.69 -44.73 -5.62
CA ILE A 180 8.00 -45.61 -6.75
C ILE A 180 7.39 -45.00 -8.01
N ILE A 181 8.21 -44.90 -9.07
CA ILE A 181 7.80 -44.52 -10.42
C ILE A 181 8.04 -45.74 -11.30
N GLU A 182 6.99 -46.33 -11.84
CA GLU A 182 7.06 -47.24 -12.98
C GLU A 182 5.98 -46.84 -14.00
N GLY A 183 6.30 -46.99 -15.28
CA GLY A 183 5.43 -46.57 -16.38
C GLY A 183 4.50 -47.68 -16.87
N GLY A 184 3.32 -47.29 -17.37
CA GLY A 184 2.39 -48.15 -18.10
C GLY A 184 1.97 -47.46 -19.41
N GLU A 185 1.78 -48.26 -20.47
CA GLU A 185 1.60 -47.73 -21.83
C GLU A 185 0.16 -47.28 -22.14
N ASN A 186 0.02 -46.55 -23.25
CA ASN A 186 -1.25 -46.00 -23.74
C ASN A 186 -2.34 -47.06 -23.95
N ASN A 187 -3.57 -46.75 -23.55
CA ASN A 187 -4.77 -47.23 -24.23
C ASN A 187 -5.82 -46.12 -24.30
N ASN A 188 -5.99 -45.56 -25.50
CA ASN A 188 -7.00 -44.55 -25.80
C ASN A 188 -8.31 -45.24 -26.22
N ASN A 189 -9.42 -44.97 -25.54
CA ASN A 189 -10.79 -44.88 -26.12
C ASN A 189 -11.85 -44.62 -25.03
N GLY A 190 -12.90 -43.86 -25.36
CA GLY A 190 -14.19 -43.95 -24.67
C GLY A 190 -14.57 -42.83 -23.68
N THR A 191 -14.87 -41.64 -24.22
CA THR A 191 -15.99 -40.77 -23.76
C THR A 191 -16.28 -40.64 -22.26
N GLY A 192 -15.77 -39.58 -21.63
CA GLY A 192 -16.28 -39.03 -20.36
C GLY A 192 -16.00 -37.53 -20.28
N ASN A 193 -17.04 -36.69 -20.34
CA ASN A 193 -16.88 -35.23 -20.48
C ASN A 193 -16.80 -34.50 -19.12
N ASP A 194 -15.95 -34.99 -18.22
CA ASP A 194 -15.64 -34.36 -16.92
C ASP A 194 -14.32 -33.58 -16.97
N GLY A 195 -14.17 -32.77 -18.02
CA GLY A 195 -13.02 -31.89 -18.24
C GLY A 195 -12.96 -30.74 -17.24
N LYS A 196 -12.52 -31.01 -16.01
CA LYS A 196 -12.09 -29.95 -15.07
C LYS A 196 -10.84 -29.28 -15.60
N ASN A 197 -11.01 -28.28 -16.47
CA ASN A 197 -9.89 -27.49 -17.00
C ASN A 197 -9.01 -26.98 -15.85
N GLU A 198 -7.75 -27.41 -15.86
CA GLU A 198 -6.71 -26.82 -15.03
C GLU A 198 -6.41 -25.42 -15.56
N PRO A 199 -6.19 -24.42 -14.68
CA PRO A 199 -6.03 -23.06 -15.13
C PRO A 199 -4.68 -22.86 -15.82
N THR A 200 -4.67 -22.08 -16.90
CA THR A 200 -3.46 -21.75 -17.66
C THR A 200 -2.42 -21.06 -16.77
N ILE A 201 -1.20 -21.62 -16.73
CA ILE A 201 -0.06 -21.02 -16.02
C ILE A 201 0.81 -20.25 -17.02
N HIS A 202 1.01 -18.96 -16.76
CA HIS A 202 1.95 -18.13 -17.50
C HIS A 202 3.33 -18.18 -16.82
N TYR A 203 4.43 -18.23 -17.59
CA TYR A 203 5.80 -18.26 -17.07
C TYR A 203 6.65 -17.11 -17.61
N ARG A 204 7.47 -16.49 -16.74
CA ARG A 204 8.35 -15.35 -17.08
C ARG A 204 9.32 -15.65 -18.21
N LYS A 205 9.87 -16.87 -18.23
CA LYS A 205 10.79 -17.37 -19.25
C LYS A 205 10.19 -17.48 -20.66
N ASP A 206 8.86 -17.55 -20.77
CA ASP A 206 8.16 -17.79 -22.03
C ASP A 206 7.65 -16.48 -22.68
N TYR A 207 8.13 -15.33 -22.19
CA TYR A 207 7.89 -14.03 -22.82
C TYR A 207 8.34 -14.05 -24.29
N LYS A 208 7.41 -13.66 -25.17
CA LYS A 208 7.64 -13.39 -26.58
C LYS A 208 6.85 -12.13 -26.97
N PRO A 209 7.41 -11.24 -27.81
CA PRO A 209 6.63 -10.15 -28.42
C PRO A 209 5.45 -10.69 -29.24
N SER A 210 4.44 -9.84 -29.47
CA SER A 210 3.29 -10.18 -30.30
C SER A 210 3.63 -10.27 -31.79
N GLY A 211 2.93 -11.15 -32.53
CA GLY A 211 2.89 -11.18 -33.99
C GLY A 211 2.12 -10.00 -34.62
N PHE A 212 1.41 -9.23 -33.79
CA PHE A 212 0.58 -8.11 -34.20
C PHE A 212 0.97 -6.82 -33.47
N VAL A 213 0.66 -5.67 -34.06
CA VAL A 213 0.81 -4.37 -33.42
C VAL A 213 -0.48 -3.58 -33.61
N ILE A 214 -1.01 -3.04 -32.51
CA ILE A 214 -2.08 -2.05 -32.50
C ILE A 214 -1.40 -0.68 -32.39
N ASN A 215 -1.70 0.26 -33.28
CA ASN A 215 -1.08 1.59 -33.26
C ASN A 215 -2.01 2.69 -32.75
N ASN A 216 -3.30 2.61 -33.09
CA ASN A 216 -4.33 3.53 -32.61
C ASN A 216 -5.58 2.75 -32.20
N VAL A 217 -6.28 3.28 -31.21
CA VAL A 217 -7.53 2.76 -30.65
C VAL A 217 -8.55 3.89 -30.69
N THR A 218 -9.65 3.71 -31.43
CA THR A 218 -10.76 4.67 -31.48
C THR A 218 -11.99 4.05 -30.83
N LEU A 219 -12.38 4.57 -29.66
CA LEU A 219 -13.50 4.07 -28.87
C LEU A 219 -14.71 5.01 -28.95
N ASN A 220 -15.90 4.42 -29.02
CA ASN A 220 -17.18 5.09 -28.76
C ASN A 220 -17.92 4.30 -27.68
N ILE A 221 -18.00 4.85 -26.47
CA ILE A 221 -18.63 4.22 -25.30
C ILE A 221 -19.97 4.92 -25.05
N ASN A 222 -21.06 4.20 -25.28
CA ASN A 222 -22.43 4.71 -25.23
C ASN A 222 -23.15 4.12 -24.01
N ILE A 223 -23.16 4.87 -22.91
CA ILE A 223 -23.74 4.45 -21.63
C ILE A 223 -25.26 4.62 -21.67
N PHE A 224 -26.02 3.58 -21.36
CA PHE A 224 -27.46 3.61 -21.15
C PHE A 224 -27.80 3.12 -19.72
N ASP A 225 -29.08 2.92 -19.40
CA ASP A 225 -29.51 2.59 -18.03
C ASP A 225 -29.31 1.10 -17.64
N HIS A 226 -29.26 0.20 -18.62
CA HIS A 226 -29.22 -1.26 -18.44
C HIS A 226 -28.18 -1.96 -19.34
N GLU A 227 -27.44 -1.19 -20.14
CA GLU A 227 -26.41 -1.69 -21.06
C GLU A 227 -25.43 -0.55 -21.40
N THR A 228 -24.28 -0.89 -21.96
CA THR A 228 -23.35 0.05 -22.58
C THR A 228 -22.83 -0.52 -23.89
N SER A 229 -23.07 0.18 -25.00
CA SER A 229 -22.47 -0.15 -26.31
C SER A 229 -21.05 0.39 -26.38
N VAL A 230 -20.10 -0.50 -26.63
CA VAL A 230 -18.70 -0.15 -26.88
C VAL A 230 -18.35 -0.51 -28.31
N ARG A 231 -18.13 0.52 -29.13
CA ARG A 231 -17.57 0.37 -30.48
C ARG A 231 -16.09 0.68 -30.46
N SER A 232 -15.29 -0.23 -30.97
CA SER A 232 -13.83 -0.17 -30.95
C SER A 232 -13.26 -0.43 -32.34
N ASN A 233 -12.51 0.54 -32.87
CA ASN A 233 -11.69 0.38 -34.06
C ASN A 233 -10.22 0.36 -33.66
N LEU A 234 -9.51 -0.70 -34.03
CA LEU A 234 -8.09 -0.90 -33.80
C LEU A 234 -7.34 -0.78 -35.13
N ASP A 235 -6.48 0.24 -35.25
CA ASP A 235 -5.58 0.37 -36.40
C ASP A 235 -4.39 -0.58 -36.21
N MET A 236 -4.35 -1.65 -37.00
CA MET A 236 -3.46 -2.79 -36.81
C MET A 236 -2.52 -3.04 -37.98
N LYS A 237 -1.47 -3.82 -37.70
CA LYS A 237 -0.53 -4.37 -38.67
C LYS A 237 0.11 -5.64 -38.10
N LEU A 238 0.71 -6.43 -38.99
CA LEU A 238 1.63 -7.50 -38.60
C LEU A 238 2.95 -6.91 -38.03
N SER A 239 3.54 -7.60 -37.06
CA SER A 239 4.89 -7.30 -36.53
C SER A 239 5.96 -8.07 -37.32
N GLU A 240 7.24 -7.80 -37.04
CA GLU A 240 8.34 -8.60 -37.60
C GLU A 240 8.50 -10.00 -36.97
N HIS A 241 7.64 -10.35 -36.00
CA HIS A 241 7.62 -11.65 -35.33
C HIS A 241 6.50 -12.58 -35.82
N TYR A 242 5.60 -12.09 -36.67
CA TYR A 242 4.49 -12.87 -37.25
C TYR A 242 5.01 -14.04 -38.10
N LYS A 243 4.40 -15.21 -37.90
CA LYS A 243 4.74 -16.50 -38.55
C LYS A 243 3.55 -17.16 -39.25
N GLY A 244 2.38 -16.51 -39.27
CA GLY A 244 1.15 -17.05 -39.85
C GLY A 244 0.16 -17.60 -38.82
N GLU A 245 0.31 -17.21 -37.56
CA GLU A 245 -0.62 -17.52 -36.47
C GLU A 245 -1.98 -16.82 -36.61
N ASP A 246 -2.99 -17.38 -35.96
CA ASP A 246 -4.31 -16.75 -35.83
C ASP A 246 -4.24 -15.49 -34.95
N LEU A 247 -5.12 -14.52 -35.22
CA LEU A 247 -5.25 -13.31 -34.41
C LEU A 247 -6.16 -13.62 -33.22
N ILE A 248 -5.56 -13.75 -32.05
CA ILE A 248 -6.25 -13.98 -30.79
C ILE A 248 -6.31 -12.64 -30.03
N PHE A 249 -7.52 -12.18 -29.75
CA PHE A 249 -7.81 -11.12 -28.80
C PHE A 249 -8.33 -11.71 -27.50
N ASP A 250 -7.90 -11.12 -26.38
CA ASP A 250 -8.56 -11.26 -25.10
C ASP A 250 -9.90 -10.49 -25.14
N GLY A 251 -10.97 -11.10 -24.61
CA GLY A 251 -12.27 -10.47 -24.48
C GLY A 251 -13.17 -11.28 -23.56
N VAL A 252 -13.46 -10.79 -22.35
CA VAL A 252 -14.09 -11.60 -21.30
C VAL A 252 -15.54 -11.15 -21.06
N SER A 253 -16.47 -12.08 -21.30
CA SER A 253 -17.92 -11.88 -21.10
C SER A 253 -18.51 -10.71 -21.91
N LEU A 254 -18.12 -10.58 -23.19
CA LEU A 254 -18.59 -9.52 -24.10
C LEU A 254 -19.72 -10.04 -25.00
N GLU A 255 -20.87 -9.36 -25.07
CA GLU A 255 -21.91 -9.71 -26.04
C GLU A 255 -21.57 -9.10 -27.42
N ILE A 256 -21.18 -9.93 -28.41
CA ILE A 256 -20.86 -9.46 -29.76
C ILE A 256 -22.14 -9.02 -30.50
N LYS A 257 -22.18 -7.78 -30.98
CA LYS A 257 -23.17 -7.34 -31.98
C LYS A 257 -22.62 -7.44 -33.40
N GLU A 258 -21.37 -7.03 -33.61
CA GLU A 258 -20.63 -7.30 -34.85
C GLU A 258 -19.11 -7.21 -34.65
N ILE A 259 -18.36 -7.92 -35.49
CA ILE A 259 -16.93 -7.68 -35.72
C ILE A 259 -16.62 -7.64 -37.22
N SER A 260 -15.54 -6.95 -37.60
CA SER A 260 -15.18 -6.67 -38.99
C SER A 260 -13.67 -6.48 -39.18
N ILE A 261 -13.22 -6.68 -40.42
CA ILE A 261 -11.87 -6.29 -40.89
C ILE A 261 -12.03 -5.38 -42.11
N ASP A 262 -11.44 -4.19 -42.06
CA ASP A 262 -11.53 -3.14 -43.09
C ASP A 262 -12.98 -2.83 -43.52
N GLY A 263 -13.91 -2.86 -42.55
CA GLY A 263 -15.35 -2.65 -42.73
C GLY A 263 -16.14 -3.87 -43.21
N ASN A 264 -15.47 -4.98 -43.55
CA ASN A 264 -16.10 -6.23 -43.98
C ASN A 264 -16.44 -7.06 -42.73
N LYS A 265 -17.73 -7.33 -42.48
CA LYS A 265 -18.16 -8.13 -41.32
C LYS A 265 -17.63 -9.56 -41.40
N LEU A 266 -17.24 -10.12 -40.26
CA LEU A 266 -16.82 -11.53 -40.16
C LEU A 266 -18.00 -12.42 -39.73
N ILE A 267 -17.94 -13.70 -40.10
CA ILE A 267 -18.96 -14.71 -39.79
C ILE A 267 -18.40 -15.68 -38.75
N GLU A 268 -19.17 -15.97 -37.69
CA GLU A 268 -18.75 -16.91 -36.66
C GLU A 268 -18.74 -18.36 -37.18
N GLY A 269 -17.82 -19.18 -36.66
CA GLY A 269 -17.53 -20.53 -37.15
C GLY A 269 -16.70 -20.53 -38.44
N GLU A 270 -17.03 -19.68 -39.40
CA GLU A 270 -16.32 -19.58 -40.68
C GLU A 270 -15.02 -18.77 -40.60
N HIS A 271 -15.11 -17.54 -40.07
CA HIS A 271 -14.01 -16.56 -40.03
C HIS A 271 -13.35 -16.44 -38.65
N TYR A 272 -14.13 -16.66 -37.60
CA TYR A 272 -13.69 -16.56 -36.21
C TYR A 272 -14.41 -17.54 -35.29
N LYS A 273 -13.96 -17.65 -34.04
CA LYS A 273 -14.71 -18.22 -32.92
C LYS A 273 -14.61 -17.31 -31.70
N TYR A 274 -15.63 -17.32 -30.83
CA TYR A 274 -15.56 -16.73 -29.50
C TYR A 274 -15.97 -17.77 -28.43
N ASP A 275 -15.24 -17.83 -27.32
CA ASP A 275 -15.46 -18.80 -26.22
C ASP A 275 -15.74 -18.14 -24.86
N ASN A 276 -16.14 -16.86 -24.87
CA ASN A 276 -16.33 -15.98 -23.70
C ASN A 276 -15.05 -15.53 -22.98
N GLU A 277 -13.86 -15.97 -23.43
CA GLU A 277 -12.56 -15.48 -22.93
C GLU A 277 -11.64 -14.97 -24.05
N PHE A 278 -11.63 -15.66 -25.21
CA PHE A 278 -10.78 -15.34 -26.36
C PHE A 278 -11.57 -15.28 -27.68
N LEU A 279 -11.39 -14.18 -28.41
CA LEU A 279 -11.83 -14.05 -29.81
C LEU A 279 -10.67 -14.48 -30.72
N THR A 280 -10.83 -15.60 -31.43
CA THR A 280 -9.84 -16.12 -32.38
C THR A 280 -10.30 -15.88 -33.81
N ILE A 281 -9.58 -15.07 -34.58
CA ILE A 281 -9.79 -14.85 -36.02
C ILE A 281 -8.76 -15.67 -36.80
N TYR A 282 -9.22 -16.55 -37.69
CA TYR A 282 -8.32 -17.49 -38.37
C TYR A 282 -7.37 -16.77 -39.35
N SER A 283 -6.09 -17.10 -39.26
CA SER A 283 -4.93 -16.60 -40.02
C SER A 283 -5.17 -16.37 -41.51
N LYS A 284 -5.95 -17.24 -42.17
CA LYS A 284 -6.31 -17.13 -43.59
C LYS A 284 -7.16 -15.90 -43.95
N PHE A 285 -7.78 -15.23 -42.98
CA PHE A 285 -8.57 -14.00 -43.17
C PHE A 285 -7.85 -12.72 -42.73
N ILE A 286 -6.62 -12.82 -42.20
CA ILE A 286 -5.87 -11.66 -41.72
C ILE A 286 -5.18 -10.95 -42.91
N PRO A 287 -5.40 -9.64 -43.12
CA PRO A 287 -4.69 -8.90 -44.16
C PRO A 287 -3.19 -8.81 -43.88
N LYS A 288 -2.37 -8.99 -44.92
CA LYS A 288 -0.90 -8.94 -44.82
C LYS A 288 -0.31 -7.52 -44.73
N GLY A 289 -1.16 -6.50 -44.71
CA GLY A 289 -0.78 -5.08 -44.69
C GLY A 289 -1.00 -4.42 -43.33
N LYS A 290 -1.33 -3.12 -43.37
CA LYS A 290 -2.15 -2.51 -42.32
C LYS A 290 -3.61 -2.90 -42.56
N PHE A 291 -4.38 -3.00 -41.49
CA PHE A 291 -5.83 -3.23 -41.53
C PHE A 291 -6.50 -2.60 -40.30
N THR A 292 -7.81 -2.39 -40.37
CA THR A 292 -8.63 -1.95 -39.25
C THR A 292 -9.43 -3.14 -38.74
N PHE A 293 -9.26 -3.54 -37.48
CA PHE A 293 -10.24 -4.41 -36.82
C PHE A 293 -11.31 -3.53 -36.18
N GLY A 294 -12.58 -3.71 -36.55
CA GLY A 294 -13.71 -2.97 -35.99
C GLY A 294 -14.67 -3.91 -35.26
N SER A 295 -15.18 -3.51 -34.10
CA SER A 295 -16.13 -4.29 -33.31
C SER A 295 -17.17 -3.42 -32.60
N GLU A 296 -18.37 -3.97 -32.39
CA GLU A 296 -19.37 -3.47 -31.45
C GLU A 296 -19.77 -4.58 -30.48
N VAL A 297 -19.66 -4.29 -29.18
CA VAL A 297 -20.06 -5.18 -28.09
C VAL A 297 -20.98 -4.48 -27.09
N ILE A 298 -21.82 -5.24 -26.40
CA ILE A 298 -22.55 -4.78 -25.20
C ILE A 298 -21.87 -5.32 -23.94
N ILE A 299 -21.81 -4.46 -22.92
CA ILE A 299 -21.37 -4.77 -21.56
C ILE A 299 -22.35 -4.17 -20.52
N HIS A 300 -22.33 -4.72 -19.31
CA HIS A 300 -23.32 -4.46 -18.25
C HIS A 300 -22.67 -3.90 -16.97
N PRO A 301 -22.24 -2.62 -16.96
CA PRO A 301 -21.53 -2.03 -15.83
C PRO A 301 -22.39 -1.93 -14.56
N GLU A 302 -23.72 -1.87 -14.70
CA GLU A 302 -24.68 -1.82 -13.59
C GLU A 302 -24.85 -3.14 -12.83
N THR A 303 -24.35 -4.26 -13.36
CA THR A 303 -24.30 -5.57 -12.69
C THR A 303 -22.88 -6.10 -12.46
N ASN A 304 -21.85 -5.38 -12.87
CA ASN A 304 -20.44 -5.75 -12.68
C ASN A 304 -19.94 -5.50 -11.24
N TYR A 305 -20.33 -6.37 -10.30
CA TYR A 305 -19.93 -6.30 -8.90
C TYR A 305 -18.47 -6.73 -8.61
N ALA A 306 -17.74 -7.22 -9.63
CA ALA A 306 -16.34 -7.59 -9.51
C ALA A 306 -15.40 -6.38 -9.53
N LEU A 307 -15.91 -5.23 -10.00
CA LEU A 307 -15.20 -3.94 -10.05
C LEU A 307 -13.91 -3.96 -10.89
N THR A 308 -13.87 -4.81 -11.93
CA THR A 308 -12.80 -4.85 -12.95
C THR A 308 -13.42 -4.79 -14.36
N GLY A 309 -12.77 -4.09 -15.29
CA GLY A 309 -13.44 -3.59 -16.50
C GLY A 309 -14.24 -2.32 -16.22
N LEU A 310 -15.35 -2.12 -16.95
CA LEU A 310 -16.30 -1.03 -16.70
C LEU A 310 -17.37 -1.47 -15.71
N TYR A 311 -17.64 -0.66 -14.68
CA TYR A 311 -18.63 -0.96 -13.64
C TYR A 311 -19.28 0.31 -13.08
N LYS A 312 -20.24 0.13 -12.17
CA LYS A 312 -20.98 1.20 -11.50
C LYS A 312 -20.69 1.25 -10.01
N SER A 313 -20.08 2.33 -9.54
CA SER A 313 -19.98 2.66 -8.10
C SER A 313 -21.09 3.66 -7.77
N LYS A 314 -22.12 3.20 -7.05
CA LYS A 314 -23.39 3.93 -6.81
C LYS A 314 -24.01 4.52 -8.09
N ASN A 315 -23.78 5.81 -8.36
CA ASN A 315 -24.28 6.57 -9.51
C ASN A 315 -23.17 6.97 -10.50
N ILE A 316 -21.92 6.61 -10.23
CA ILE A 316 -20.75 6.87 -11.08
C ILE A 316 -20.46 5.60 -11.90
N ILE A 317 -20.40 5.73 -13.22
CA ILE A 317 -19.79 4.71 -14.10
C ILE A 317 -18.28 4.98 -14.13
N VAL A 318 -17.48 3.93 -13.91
CA VAL A 318 -16.03 4.00 -13.73
C VAL A 318 -15.37 2.72 -14.23
N SER A 319 -14.11 2.82 -14.67
CA SER A 319 -13.30 1.68 -15.13
C SER A 319 -12.14 1.36 -14.18
N GLN A 320 -11.82 0.07 -14.03
CA GLN A 320 -10.53 -0.41 -13.52
C GLN A 320 -9.94 -1.41 -14.52
N CYS A 321 -8.80 -1.07 -15.13
CA CYS A 321 -8.24 -1.85 -16.24
C CYS A 321 -6.96 -2.62 -15.89
N GLU A 322 -6.25 -2.29 -14.81
CA GLU A 322 -5.12 -3.10 -14.32
C GLU A 322 -5.60 -4.29 -13.45
N ALA A 323 -5.06 -5.50 -13.58
CA ALA A 323 -4.03 -5.94 -14.53
C ALA A 323 -4.58 -6.17 -15.94
N THR A 324 -5.63 -6.98 -16.04
CA THR A 324 -6.17 -7.49 -17.31
C THR A 324 -7.68 -7.27 -17.35
N GLY A 325 -8.08 -6.02 -17.10
CA GLY A 325 -9.47 -5.58 -17.05
C GLY A 325 -9.96 -4.92 -18.34
N PHE A 326 -9.08 -4.47 -19.24
CA PHE A 326 -9.52 -3.81 -20.49
C PHE A 326 -10.26 -4.79 -21.42
N ARG A 327 -9.88 -6.07 -21.41
CA ARG A 327 -10.63 -7.18 -22.07
C ARG A 327 -12.10 -7.32 -21.61
N ARG A 328 -12.51 -6.71 -20.49
CA ARG A 328 -13.92 -6.67 -20.02
C ARG A 328 -14.69 -5.44 -20.53
N ILE A 329 -14.09 -4.66 -21.42
CA ILE A 329 -14.69 -3.46 -22.04
C ILE A 329 -14.81 -3.65 -23.56
N THR A 330 -13.78 -4.18 -24.20
CA THR A 330 -13.78 -4.52 -25.64
C THR A 330 -12.66 -5.52 -25.94
N PHE A 331 -12.61 -6.05 -27.17
CA PHE A 331 -11.55 -6.95 -27.61
C PHE A 331 -10.20 -6.21 -27.71
N PHE A 332 -9.15 -6.82 -27.17
CA PHE A 332 -7.79 -6.27 -27.26
C PHE A 332 -6.74 -7.38 -27.14
N ILE A 333 -5.47 -7.06 -27.42
CA ILE A 333 -4.34 -7.93 -27.04
C ILE A 333 -3.86 -7.38 -25.69
N ASP A 334 -4.51 -7.81 -24.60
CA ASP A 334 -4.57 -7.15 -23.30
C ASP A 334 -3.36 -7.50 -22.41
N ARG A 335 -2.20 -6.93 -22.81
CA ARG A 335 -0.86 -7.08 -22.22
C ARG A 335 -0.02 -5.81 -22.41
N PRO A 336 0.91 -5.47 -21.51
CA PRO A 336 1.43 -4.10 -21.40
C PRO A 336 2.46 -3.67 -22.47
N ASP A 337 3.00 -4.59 -23.27
CA ASP A 337 3.82 -4.27 -24.45
C ASP A 337 3.01 -3.87 -25.69
N MET A 338 1.68 -3.99 -25.66
CA MET A 338 0.77 -3.53 -26.73
C MET A 338 0.43 -2.04 -26.59
N MET A 339 1.45 -1.19 -26.66
CA MET A 339 1.31 0.27 -26.50
C MET A 339 0.67 0.93 -27.73
N ALA A 340 -0.42 1.68 -27.53
CA ALA A 340 -1.17 2.37 -28.58
C ALA A 340 -1.59 3.78 -28.18
N LYS A 341 -2.03 4.61 -29.15
CA LYS A 341 -2.69 5.90 -28.89
C LYS A 341 -4.20 5.74 -28.79
N TYR A 342 -4.86 6.57 -27.99
CA TYR A 342 -6.29 6.45 -27.69
C TYR A 342 -7.06 7.73 -28.03
N ASP A 343 -8.09 7.57 -28.86
CA ASP A 343 -9.14 8.56 -29.13
C ASP A 343 -10.45 8.00 -28.60
N VAL A 344 -11.07 8.70 -27.65
CA VAL A 344 -12.16 8.16 -26.83
C VAL A 344 -13.34 9.12 -26.85
N THR A 345 -14.44 8.70 -27.47
CA THR A 345 -15.72 9.38 -27.38
C THR A 345 -16.60 8.68 -26.36
N VAL A 346 -17.09 9.41 -25.36
CA VAL A 346 -18.04 8.93 -24.35
C VAL A 346 -19.38 9.62 -24.60
N THR A 347 -20.49 8.87 -24.60
CA THR A 347 -21.85 9.43 -24.63
C THR A 347 -22.70 8.85 -23.51
N ALA A 348 -23.54 9.69 -22.92
CA ALA A 348 -24.40 9.31 -21.79
C ALA A 348 -25.66 10.20 -21.73
N ASP A 349 -26.57 9.85 -20.82
CA ASP A 349 -27.62 10.78 -20.37
C ASP A 349 -27.00 12.01 -19.67
N LYS A 350 -27.49 13.22 -19.99
CA LYS A 350 -26.88 14.48 -19.53
C LYS A 350 -27.27 14.86 -18.10
N GLU A 351 -28.39 14.36 -17.58
CA GLU A 351 -28.86 14.65 -16.22
C GLU A 351 -28.18 13.74 -15.20
N LYS A 352 -28.08 12.44 -15.52
CA LYS A 352 -27.42 11.44 -14.66
C LYS A 352 -25.89 11.51 -14.70
N TYR A 353 -25.32 11.88 -15.86
CA TYR A 353 -23.88 11.86 -16.11
C TYR A 353 -23.35 13.17 -16.71
N PRO A 354 -23.57 14.35 -16.08
CA PRO A 354 -23.16 15.65 -16.62
C PRO A 354 -21.64 15.85 -16.71
N VAL A 355 -20.85 15.10 -15.93
CA VAL A 355 -19.39 15.05 -16.06
C VAL A 355 -18.99 13.74 -16.75
N LEU A 356 -18.35 13.87 -17.92
CA LEU A 356 -17.69 12.78 -18.64
C LEU A 356 -16.18 13.06 -18.64
N LEU A 357 -15.36 12.02 -18.43
CA LEU A 357 -13.90 12.07 -18.41
C LEU A 357 -13.30 10.83 -19.08
N SER A 358 -12.17 11.00 -19.78
CA SER A 358 -11.24 9.92 -20.18
C SER A 358 -9.80 10.48 -20.19
N ASN A 359 -8.81 9.68 -20.60
CA ASN A 359 -7.40 10.09 -20.64
C ASN A 359 -7.16 11.24 -21.64
N GLY A 360 -6.18 12.10 -21.32
CA GLY A 360 -5.69 13.13 -22.26
C GLY A 360 -6.57 14.38 -22.37
N ASP A 361 -6.38 15.13 -23.47
CA ASP A 361 -7.04 16.42 -23.67
C ASP A 361 -8.46 16.24 -24.24
N LYS A 362 -9.44 16.96 -23.67
CA LYS A 362 -10.84 16.96 -24.13
C LYS A 362 -10.99 17.85 -25.36
N LEU A 363 -11.05 17.24 -26.54
CA LEU A 363 -11.08 17.93 -27.84
C LEU A 363 -12.47 18.45 -28.25
N ASN A 364 -13.56 17.80 -27.82
CA ASN A 364 -14.91 18.20 -28.23
C ASN A 364 -15.96 17.89 -27.15
N GLN A 365 -17.07 18.64 -27.16
CA GLN A 365 -18.30 18.36 -26.42
C GLN A 365 -19.52 18.69 -27.30
N PHE A 366 -20.56 17.86 -27.23
CA PHE A 366 -21.72 17.97 -28.11
C PHE A 366 -22.98 17.40 -27.45
N ASP A 367 -24.14 17.98 -27.78
CA ASP A 367 -25.45 17.46 -27.37
C ASP A 367 -25.97 16.42 -28.37
N ILE A 368 -26.81 15.50 -27.88
CA ILE A 368 -27.37 14.37 -28.63
C ILE A 368 -28.89 14.34 -28.39
N PRO A 369 -29.73 14.05 -29.39
CA PRO A 369 -31.17 13.93 -29.21
C PRO A 369 -31.57 12.97 -28.07
N GLY A 370 -32.68 13.28 -27.39
CA GLY A 370 -33.19 12.47 -26.28
C GLY A 370 -32.49 12.73 -24.93
N GLY A 371 -32.06 13.96 -24.65
CA GLY A 371 -31.48 14.34 -23.35
C GLY A 371 -30.03 13.88 -23.14
N ARG A 372 -29.38 13.36 -24.17
CA ARG A 372 -28.02 12.83 -24.11
C ARG A 372 -26.98 13.90 -24.47
N HIS A 373 -25.73 13.63 -24.10
CA HIS A 373 -24.57 14.40 -24.55
C HIS A 373 -23.34 13.50 -24.73
N GLY A 374 -22.29 14.05 -25.31
CA GLY A 374 -21.01 13.37 -25.47
C GLY A 374 -19.80 14.30 -25.37
N ALA A 375 -18.66 13.68 -25.07
CA ALA A 375 -17.36 14.34 -25.02
C ALA A 375 -16.31 13.44 -25.67
N ARG A 376 -15.36 14.03 -26.41
CA ARG A 376 -14.26 13.33 -27.07
C ARG A 376 -12.92 13.75 -26.49
N PHE A 377 -12.09 12.77 -26.18
CA PHE A 377 -10.77 12.89 -25.58
C PHE A 377 -9.71 12.29 -26.49
N ASN A 378 -8.50 12.85 -26.49
CA ASN A 378 -7.36 12.28 -27.20
C ASN A 378 -6.15 12.30 -26.27
N ASP A 379 -5.58 11.12 -26.02
CA ASP A 379 -4.30 10.97 -25.35
C ASP A 379 -3.17 10.88 -26.40
N PRO A 380 -2.29 11.88 -26.50
CA PRO A 380 -1.21 11.87 -27.49
C PRO A 380 -0.09 10.88 -27.16
N TYR A 381 -0.02 10.37 -25.92
CA TYR A 381 1.00 9.41 -25.50
C TYR A 381 0.65 7.99 -25.96
N LEU A 382 1.69 7.20 -26.24
CA LEU A 382 1.54 5.75 -26.35
C LEU A 382 1.37 5.20 -24.94
N LYS A 383 0.33 4.41 -24.71
CA LYS A 383 0.12 3.70 -23.45
C LYS A 383 -0.39 2.26 -23.68
N PRO A 384 -0.11 1.34 -22.76
CA PRO A 384 -0.85 0.08 -22.67
C PRO A 384 -2.31 0.32 -22.27
N CYS A 385 -3.13 -0.69 -22.57
CA CYS A 385 -4.56 -0.76 -22.29
C CYS A 385 -4.92 -0.74 -20.79
N TYR A 386 -4.04 -1.21 -19.89
CA TYR A 386 -4.31 -1.16 -18.44
C TYR A 386 -4.42 0.27 -17.88
N LEU A 387 -3.82 1.25 -18.58
CA LEU A 387 -3.83 2.69 -18.23
C LEU A 387 -4.98 3.46 -18.90
N PHE A 388 -5.89 2.76 -19.59
CA PHE A 388 -7.14 3.36 -20.07
C PHE A 388 -8.08 3.65 -18.89
N ALA A 389 -8.70 4.84 -18.89
CA ALA A 389 -9.78 5.15 -17.98
C ALA A 389 -10.95 5.89 -18.64
N VAL A 390 -12.15 5.64 -18.12
CA VAL A 390 -13.36 6.42 -18.37
C VAL A 390 -14.14 6.60 -17.07
N VAL A 391 -14.71 7.79 -16.88
CA VAL A 391 -15.60 8.11 -15.76
C VAL A 391 -16.80 8.91 -16.28
N ALA A 392 -18.00 8.59 -15.80
CA ALA A 392 -19.23 9.34 -16.06
C ALA A 392 -20.10 9.44 -14.80
N GLY A 393 -20.57 10.64 -14.44
CA GLY A 393 -21.40 10.86 -13.24
C GLY A 393 -21.72 12.33 -12.97
N ASP A 394 -22.56 12.60 -11.97
CA ASP A 394 -22.69 13.94 -11.39
C ASP A 394 -21.58 14.17 -10.34
N LEU A 395 -20.42 14.59 -10.85
CA LEU A 395 -19.23 14.84 -10.04
C LEU A 395 -19.08 16.33 -9.75
N LYS A 396 -18.95 16.70 -8.48
CA LYS A 396 -18.46 18.03 -8.09
C LYS A 396 -16.95 17.96 -7.86
N HIS A 397 -16.28 19.11 -7.89
CA HIS A 397 -14.82 19.17 -7.81
C HIS A 397 -14.29 20.39 -7.08
N LEU A 398 -13.05 20.26 -6.60
CA LEU A 398 -12.16 21.39 -6.42
C LEU A 398 -11.17 21.43 -7.60
N SER A 399 -10.73 22.63 -7.96
CA SER A 399 -9.69 22.83 -8.98
C SER A 399 -8.68 23.89 -8.55
N ASP A 400 -7.49 23.81 -9.12
CA ASP A 400 -6.39 24.78 -8.95
C ASP A 400 -5.42 24.67 -10.14
N SER A 401 -4.42 25.55 -10.19
CA SER A 401 -3.37 25.54 -11.22
C SER A 401 -2.00 25.20 -10.61
N TYR A 402 -1.14 24.55 -11.39
CA TYR A 402 0.26 24.34 -11.05
C TYR A 402 1.16 24.74 -12.22
N VAL A 403 2.14 25.61 -11.96
CA VAL A 403 3.13 26.02 -12.98
C VAL A 403 4.43 25.26 -12.76
N THR A 404 4.82 24.43 -13.73
CA THR A 404 5.97 23.54 -13.59
C THR A 404 7.29 24.29 -13.44
N LYS A 405 8.24 23.68 -12.73
CA LYS A 405 9.46 24.32 -12.24
C LYS A 405 10.42 24.79 -13.33
N PHE A 406 10.56 24.06 -14.43
CA PHE A 406 11.57 24.29 -15.47
C PHE A 406 10.93 24.81 -16.76
N SER A 407 10.01 24.06 -17.39
CA SER A 407 9.37 24.43 -18.66
C SER A 407 8.24 25.46 -18.53
N LYS A 408 7.78 25.73 -17.30
CA LYS A 408 6.68 26.66 -17.00
C LYS A 408 5.34 26.29 -17.65
N ARG A 409 5.09 25.00 -17.90
CA ARG A 409 3.76 24.52 -18.28
C ARG A 409 2.78 24.87 -17.17
N ASN A 410 1.63 25.46 -17.52
CA ASN A 410 0.48 25.50 -16.64
C ASN A 410 -0.25 24.16 -16.73
N VAL A 411 -0.51 23.53 -15.58
CA VAL A 411 -1.24 22.26 -15.45
C VAL A 411 -2.50 22.54 -14.64
N GLU A 412 -3.66 22.23 -15.21
CA GLU A 412 -4.93 22.34 -14.52
C GLU A 412 -5.17 21.11 -13.64
N LEU A 413 -5.29 21.31 -12.32
CA LEU A 413 -5.51 20.25 -11.34
C LEU A 413 -7.00 20.17 -10.99
N TYR A 414 -7.57 18.96 -11.01
CA TYR A 414 -8.94 18.71 -10.60
C TYR A 414 -9.01 17.50 -9.66
N VAL A 415 -9.79 17.63 -8.57
CA VAL A 415 -10.09 16.52 -7.64
C VAL A 415 -11.61 16.41 -7.55
N PHE A 416 -12.19 15.25 -7.83
CA PHE A 416 -13.63 15.01 -7.96
C PHE A 416 -14.20 14.06 -6.90
N SER A 417 -15.47 14.26 -6.54
CA SER A 417 -16.29 13.31 -5.77
C SER A 417 -17.78 13.43 -6.13
N GLU A 418 -18.59 12.52 -5.59
CA GLU A 418 -20.03 12.78 -5.38
C GLU A 418 -20.25 14.10 -4.61
N GLU A 419 -21.37 14.79 -4.87
CA GLU A 419 -21.71 16.09 -4.26
C GLU A 419 -21.62 16.07 -2.72
N LYS A 420 -22.14 15.00 -2.11
CA LYS A 420 -22.19 14.81 -0.65
C LYS A 420 -20.83 14.99 0.05
N TYR A 421 -19.72 14.72 -0.65
CA TYR A 421 -18.38 14.67 -0.06
C TYR A 421 -17.40 15.71 -0.62
N VAL A 422 -17.87 16.69 -1.41
CA VAL A 422 -17.01 17.72 -2.05
C VAL A 422 -16.16 18.51 -1.05
N SER A 423 -16.64 18.68 0.19
CA SER A 423 -15.91 19.32 1.28
C SER A 423 -14.68 18.56 1.79
N LYS A 424 -14.55 17.27 1.44
CA LYS A 424 -13.45 16.37 1.85
C LYS A 424 -12.28 16.32 0.85
N LEU A 425 -12.36 17.09 -0.25
CA LEU A 425 -11.39 17.08 -1.36
C LEU A 425 -10.12 17.93 -1.10
N LYS A 426 -10.15 18.86 -0.13
CA LYS A 426 -9.13 19.91 -0.03
C LYS A 426 -7.73 19.37 0.29
N TRP A 427 -7.62 18.38 1.19
CA TRP A 427 -6.32 17.81 1.54
C TRP A 427 -5.64 17.12 0.35
N ALA A 428 -6.38 16.31 -0.43
CA ALA A 428 -5.83 15.64 -1.62
C ALA A 428 -5.29 16.62 -2.68
N LEU A 429 -5.96 17.75 -2.89
CA LEU A 429 -5.48 18.81 -3.79
C LEU A 429 -4.15 19.40 -3.33
N GLU A 430 -3.93 19.55 -2.02
CA GLU A 430 -2.64 20.00 -1.48
C GLU A 430 -1.59 18.89 -1.47
N CYS A 431 -1.96 17.62 -1.27
CA CYS A 431 -1.06 16.48 -1.45
C CYS A 431 -0.54 16.38 -2.88
N LEU A 432 -1.40 16.58 -3.87
CA LEU A 432 -1.01 16.56 -5.29
C LEU A 432 0.05 17.62 -5.59
N LYS A 433 -0.17 18.87 -5.17
CA LYS A 433 0.83 19.95 -5.32
C LYS A 433 2.16 19.63 -4.63
N LYS A 434 2.13 19.00 -3.45
CA LYS A 434 3.33 18.55 -2.72
C LYS A 434 4.07 17.47 -3.52
N ALA A 435 3.36 16.50 -4.10
CA ALA A 435 3.94 15.43 -4.92
C ALA A 435 4.57 15.97 -6.22
N MET A 436 3.85 16.85 -6.95
CA MET A 436 4.38 17.56 -8.11
C MET A 436 5.68 18.29 -7.78
N LYS A 437 5.67 19.09 -6.72
CA LYS A 437 6.85 19.83 -6.26
C LYS A 437 8.00 18.92 -5.83
N PHE A 438 7.72 17.80 -5.19
CA PHE A 438 8.75 16.86 -4.74
C PHE A 438 9.48 16.20 -5.91
N ASP A 439 8.75 15.76 -6.95
CA ASP A 439 9.39 15.13 -8.11
C ASP A 439 10.26 16.13 -8.88
N GLU A 440 9.81 17.37 -9.00
CA GLU A 440 10.57 18.51 -9.56
C GLU A 440 11.77 18.94 -8.71
N ASP A 441 11.73 18.77 -7.39
CA ASP A 441 12.81 19.13 -6.46
C ASP A 441 13.84 18.02 -6.23
N TYR A 442 13.43 16.75 -6.24
CA TYR A 442 14.30 15.61 -5.94
C TYR A 442 14.82 14.88 -7.19
N PHE A 443 13.96 14.63 -8.18
CA PHE A 443 14.30 13.89 -9.40
C PHE A 443 14.40 14.80 -10.65
N GLY A 444 13.84 16.00 -10.62
CA GLY A 444 13.82 16.93 -11.75
C GLY A 444 12.71 16.66 -12.78
N LEU A 445 11.68 15.91 -12.39
CA LEU A 445 10.62 15.42 -13.29
C LEU A 445 9.38 16.34 -13.26
N GLU A 446 8.92 16.80 -14.43
CA GLU A 446 7.76 17.69 -14.58
C GLU A 446 6.53 16.96 -15.11
N TYR A 447 5.33 17.38 -14.71
CA TYR A 447 4.10 16.83 -15.29
C TYR A 447 3.94 17.21 -16.78
N ASP A 448 3.48 16.24 -17.58
CA ASP A 448 3.65 16.23 -19.03
C ASP A 448 2.37 16.50 -19.84
N LEU A 449 1.18 16.38 -19.22
CA LEU A 449 -0.11 16.74 -19.80
C LEU A 449 -0.62 18.11 -19.32
N SER A 450 -1.57 18.69 -20.06
CA SER A 450 -2.20 19.98 -19.78
C SER A 450 -3.06 20.00 -18.50
N ARG A 451 -3.50 18.81 -18.05
CA ARG A 451 -4.50 18.63 -17.01
C ARG A 451 -4.30 17.29 -16.30
N LEU A 452 -4.55 17.26 -15.00
CA LEU A 452 -4.59 16.04 -14.19
C LEU A 452 -5.89 15.99 -13.38
N ASN A 453 -6.62 14.88 -13.49
CA ASN A 453 -7.84 14.62 -12.74
C ASN A 453 -7.59 13.49 -11.72
N LEU A 454 -7.99 13.70 -10.47
CA LEU A 454 -8.13 12.65 -9.46
C LEU A 454 -9.62 12.44 -9.17
N VAL A 455 -10.12 11.20 -9.13
CA VAL A 455 -11.55 10.91 -8.90
C VAL A 455 -11.74 9.95 -7.73
N ALA A 456 -12.51 10.35 -6.71
CA ALA A 456 -12.95 9.43 -5.66
C ALA A 456 -14.19 8.63 -6.08
N VAL A 457 -14.09 7.30 -6.03
CA VAL A 457 -15.23 6.36 -6.12
C VAL A 457 -15.36 5.53 -4.86
N SER A 458 -16.57 5.05 -4.58
CA SER A 458 -16.91 4.45 -3.28
C SER A 458 -16.60 2.96 -3.21
N ASP A 459 -16.77 2.29 -4.35
CA ASP A 459 -16.56 0.86 -4.53
C ASP A 459 -15.26 0.69 -5.33
N PHE A 460 -14.20 0.23 -4.67
CA PHE A 460 -12.89 0.04 -5.29
C PHE A 460 -12.14 -1.15 -4.67
N ASN A 461 -11.56 -2.02 -5.50
CA ASN A 461 -10.89 -3.24 -5.03
C ASN A 461 -9.56 -2.96 -4.32
N VAL A 462 -8.86 -1.87 -4.64
CA VAL A 462 -7.54 -1.52 -4.09
C VAL A 462 -7.52 -0.11 -3.49
N GLY A 463 -6.36 0.57 -3.47
CA GLY A 463 -6.19 1.94 -2.98
C GLY A 463 -6.55 3.00 -4.01
N ALA A 464 -5.87 2.99 -5.16
CA ALA A 464 -6.11 3.85 -6.31
C ALA A 464 -5.49 3.20 -7.58
N MET A 465 -5.38 3.96 -8.67
CA MET A 465 -4.94 3.52 -9.99
C MET A 465 -4.43 4.72 -10.82
N GLU A 466 -3.27 4.59 -11.48
CA GLU A 466 -2.50 5.71 -12.02
C GLU A 466 -2.92 6.20 -13.43
N ASN A 467 -4.11 5.82 -13.91
CA ASN A 467 -4.50 5.93 -15.33
C ASN A 467 -4.17 7.31 -15.92
N LYS A 468 -3.43 7.35 -17.04
CA LYS A 468 -2.77 8.57 -17.55
C LYS A 468 -3.70 9.80 -17.60
N GLY A 469 -3.53 10.72 -16.65
CA GLY A 469 -4.28 11.98 -16.53
C GLY A 469 -5.69 11.88 -15.90
N LEU A 470 -6.12 10.69 -15.51
CA LEU A 470 -7.42 10.38 -14.90
C LEU A 470 -7.24 9.30 -13.83
N ASN A 471 -6.51 9.65 -12.77
CA ASN A 471 -6.18 8.74 -11.68
C ASN A 471 -7.46 8.50 -10.85
N ILE A 472 -7.78 7.23 -10.57
CA ILE A 472 -9.04 6.84 -9.89
C ILE A 472 -8.69 6.28 -8.52
N PHE A 473 -9.40 6.74 -7.49
CA PHE A 473 -9.11 6.45 -6.09
C PHE A 473 -10.31 5.81 -5.41
N ASN A 474 -10.02 4.86 -4.54
CA ASN A 474 -10.91 4.53 -3.44
C ASN A 474 -11.12 5.79 -2.58
N ALA A 475 -12.38 6.15 -2.31
CA ALA A 475 -12.74 7.34 -1.53
C ALA A 475 -12.01 7.42 -0.18
N ASN A 476 -11.70 6.29 0.46
CA ASN A 476 -10.94 6.22 1.72
C ASN A 476 -9.47 6.70 1.60
N SER A 477 -8.94 6.80 0.39
CA SER A 477 -7.57 7.21 0.06
C SER A 477 -7.52 8.54 -0.72
N LEU A 478 -8.65 9.27 -0.84
CA LEU A 478 -8.70 10.63 -1.40
C LEU A 478 -9.48 11.64 -0.53
N LEU A 479 -10.47 11.22 0.27
CA LEU A 479 -11.42 12.12 0.93
C LEU A 479 -11.20 12.22 2.45
N ALA A 480 -10.75 13.39 2.93
CA ALA A 480 -10.67 13.66 4.37
C ALA A 480 -11.15 15.07 4.78
N SER A 481 -11.67 15.15 6.00
CA SER A 481 -11.87 16.39 6.74
C SER A 481 -11.73 16.11 8.25
N LYS A 482 -11.17 17.04 9.02
CA LYS A 482 -10.81 16.84 10.45
C LYS A 482 -12.00 16.50 11.34
N LYS A 483 -13.21 16.88 10.90
CA LYS A 483 -14.50 16.56 11.55
C LYS A 483 -15.03 15.16 11.23
N LYS A 484 -14.58 14.53 10.14
CA LYS A 484 -15.16 13.28 9.58
C LYS A 484 -14.13 12.25 9.10
N SER A 485 -12.89 12.36 9.56
CA SER A 485 -11.79 11.42 9.27
C SER A 485 -10.87 11.25 10.47
N ILE A 486 -10.28 10.08 10.63
CA ILE A 486 -9.22 9.83 11.62
C ILE A 486 -7.87 10.40 11.13
N ASP A 487 -6.93 10.59 12.05
CA ASP A 487 -5.61 11.18 11.75
C ASP A 487 -4.86 10.40 10.66
N PHE A 488 -4.95 9.07 10.68
CA PHE A 488 -4.36 8.18 9.67
C PHE A 488 -4.87 8.46 8.23
N SER A 489 -6.08 8.98 8.05
CA SER A 489 -6.59 9.33 6.72
C SER A 489 -5.73 10.41 6.04
N PHE A 490 -5.16 11.35 6.80
CA PHE A 490 -4.32 12.42 6.23
C PHE A 490 -2.98 11.88 5.74
N GLU A 491 -2.36 10.97 6.49
CA GLU A 491 -1.14 10.26 6.07
C GLU A 491 -1.42 9.35 4.87
N ARG A 492 -2.51 8.56 4.92
CA ARG A 492 -2.93 7.68 3.81
C ARG A 492 -3.18 8.44 2.51
N ILE A 493 -3.86 9.60 2.56
CA ILE A 493 -4.10 10.44 1.37
C ILE A 493 -2.81 11.06 0.86
N LEU A 494 -1.90 11.50 1.74
CA LEU A 494 -0.58 12.00 1.33
C LEU A 494 0.19 10.92 0.56
N THR A 495 0.25 9.72 1.13
CA THR A 495 0.96 8.57 0.55
C THR A 495 0.35 8.17 -0.81
N VAL A 496 -0.96 7.90 -0.89
CA VAL A 496 -1.56 7.42 -2.16
C VAL A 496 -1.57 8.50 -3.24
N VAL A 497 -1.89 9.78 -2.92
CA VAL A 497 -1.84 10.85 -3.92
C VAL A 497 -0.40 11.09 -4.42
N GLY A 498 0.62 10.87 -3.58
CA GLY A 498 2.01 10.81 -4.01
C GLY A 498 2.26 9.65 -4.98
N HIS A 499 1.94 8.44 -4.56
CA HIS A 499 2.08 7.19 -5.31
C HIS A 499 1.54 7.29 -6.75
N GLU A 500 0.25 7.62 -6.90
CA GLU A 500 -0.41 7.70 -8.21
C GLU A 500 0.16 8.83 -9.09
N TYR A 501 0.69 9.90 -8.49
CA TYR A 501 1.38 10.95 -9.23
C TYR A 501 2.76 10.48 -9.71
N PHE A 502 3.54 9.81 -8.85
CA PHE A 502 4.90 9.37 -9.16
C PHE A 502 4.93 8.29 -10.27
N HIS A 503 3.91 7.44 -10.35
CA HIS A 503 3.69 6.53 -11.49
C HIS A 503 3.61 7.24 -12.86
N ASN A 504 3.30 8.54 -12.92
CA ASN A 504 3.29 9.29 -14.19
C ASN A 504 4.62 9.18 -14.95
N TYR A 505 5.73 8.96 -14.23
CA TYR A 505 6.98 8.50 -14.80
C TYR A 505 7.21 6.99 -14.63
N THR A 506 7.15 6.49 -13.40
CA THR A 506 7.52 5.11 -13.04
C THR A 506 6.32 4.15 -13.11
N GLY A 507 5.82 3.92 -14.33
CA GLY A 507 4.63 3.12 -14.63
C GLY A 507 3.99 3.54 -15.95
N ASN A 508 3.84 4.85 -16.15
CA ASN A 508 3.16 5.42 -17.32
C ASN A 508 4.09 5.79 -18.48
N ARG A 509 5.14 6.59 -18.23
CA ARG A 509 6.08 7.04 -19.28
C ARG A 509 7.16 6.01 -19.57
N VAL A 510 7.64 5.31 -18.55
CA VAL A 510 8.34 4.03 -18.68
C VAL A 510 7.41 2.97 -18.10
N THR A 511 6.96 2.01 -18.92
CA THR A 511 5.96 1.01 -18.52
C THR A 511 6.50 -0.41 -18.56
N LEU A 512 5.69 -1.39 -18.17
CA LEU A 512 6.10 -2.79 -18.05
C LEU A 512 6.17 -3.49 -19.42
N ARG A 513 7.23 -4.27 -19.68
CA ARG A 513 7.28 -5.20 -20.83
C ARG A 513 6.28 -6.36 -20.69
N ASP A 514 6.12 -6.85 -19.46
CA ASP A 514 5.20 -7.94 -19.09
C ASP A 514 4.91 -7.88 -17.59
N TRP A 515 3.85 -8.57 -17.16
CA TRP A 515 3.35 -8.52 -15.79
C TRP A 515 4.31 -9.07 -14.72
N PHE A 516 5.30 -9.89 -15.10
CA PHE A 516 6.32 -10.31 -14.14
C PHE A 516 7.21 -9.14 -13.71
N GLN A 517 7.33 -8.09 -14.53
CA GLN A 517 8.11 -6.90 -14.18
C GLN A 517 7.38 -5.97 -13.19
N LEU A 518 6.21 -6.30 -12.64
CA LEU A 518 5.36 -5.40 -11.83
C LEU A 518 6.14 -4.58 -10.77
N THR A 519 7.07 -5.20 -10.02
CA THR A 519 7.90 -4.50 -9.01
C THR A 519 8.76 -3.35 -9.57
N LEU A 520 9.00 -3.31 -10.89
CA LEU A 520 9.65 -2.19 -11.59
C LEU A 520 8.84 -0.90 -11.50
N LYS A 521 7.49 -0.97 -11.57
CA LYS A 521 6.63 0.18 -11.32
C LYS A 521 6.27 0.30 -9.84
N GLU A 522 5.89 -0.81 -9.19
CA GLU A 522 5.40 -0.78 -7.80
C GLU A 522 6.49 -0.49 -6.78
N GLY A 523 7.53 -1.34 -6.70
CA GLY A 523 8.62 -1.15 -5.73
C GLY A 523 9.33 0.18 -5.92
N LEU A 524 9.49 0.63 -7.17
CA LEU A 524 10.10 1.93 -7.46
C LEU A 524 9.20 3.11 -7.07
N THR A 525 7.88 2.96 -7.23
CA THR A 525 6.91 4.02 -6.90
C THR A 525 6.62 4.09 -5.40
N VAL A 526 6.48 2.96 -4.70
CA VAL A 526 6.48 2.89 -3.23
C VAL A 526 7.78 3.47 -2.65
N HIS A 527 8.94 3.25 -3.29
CA HIS A 527 10.18 3.89 -2.85
C HIS A 527 10.17 5.42 -3.06
N ARG A 528 9.68 5.91 -4.21
CA ARG A 528 9.50 7.35 -4.49
C ARG A 528 8.52 8.01 -3.52
N GLU A 529 7.42 7.32 -3.22
CA GLU A 529 6.41 7.67 -2.22
C GLU A 529 7.00 7.71 -0.81
N ASN A 530 7.77 6.70 -0.41
CA ASN A 530 8.42 6.65 0.90
C ASN A 530 9.36 7.86 1.11
N LEU A 531 10.18 8.20 0.11
CA LEU A 531 11.04 9.39 0.17
C LEU A 531 10.23 10.70 0.27
N PHE A 532 9.11 10.79 -0.44
CA PHE A 532 8.20 11.93 -0.39
C PHE A 532 7.52 12.10 0.99
N SER A 533 7.01 11.00 1.56
CA SER A 533 6.33 11.00 2.86
C SER A 533 7.32 11.19 4.01
N GLU A 534 8.51 10.58 3.99
CA GLU A 534 9.60 10.87 4.97
C GLU A 534 9.95 12.38 4.95
N GLN A 535 10.15 12.97 3.77
CA GLN A 535 10.52 14.39 3.60
C GLN A 535 9.37 15.37 3.93
N THR A 536 8.11 14.96 3.75
CA THR A 536 6.93 15.81 3.99
C THR A 536 6.49 15.77 5.44
N THR A 537 6.45 14.59 6.06
CA THR A 537 6.03 14.41 7.45
C THR A 537 7.13 14.81 8.43
N LYS A 538 8.42 14.56 8.09
CA LYS A 538 9.63 14.88 8.87
C LYS A 538 9.73 14.22 10.23
N THR A 539 8.90 13.20 10.47
CA THR A 539 8.93 12.35 11.66
C THR A 539 9.49 10.98 11.32
N ALA A 540 10.21 10.37 12.26
CA ALA A 540 10.72 9.01 12.12
C ALA A 540 9.58 7.96 11.98
N THR A 541 8.36 8.27 12.45
CA THR A 541 7.27 7.29 12.51
C THR A 541 6.89 6.73 11.16
N PHE A 542 6.96 7.50 10.08
CA PHE A 542 6.61 7.02 8.75
C PHE A 542 7.53 5.86 8.31
N ARG A 543 8.86 6.02 8.49
CA ARG A 543 9.83 4.95 8.22
C ARG A 543 9.62 3.74 9.16
N LEU A 544 9.28 3.99 10.43
CA LEU A 544 9.01 2.91 11.39
C LEU A 544 7.74 2.13 11.04
N ASP A 545 6.65 2.78 10.61
CA ASP A 545 5.41 2.11 10.22
C ASP A 545 5.58 1.29 8.92
N HIS A 546 6.37 1.74 7.95
CA HIS A 546 6.72 0.94 6.76
C HIS A 546 7.55 -0.30 7.14
N VAL A 547 8.57 -0.15 8.00
CA VAL A 547 9.40 -1.29 8.45
C VAL A 547 8.60 -2.25 9.34
N ASP A 548 7.67 -1.76 10.17
CA ASP A 548 6.80 -2.60 11.00
C ASP A 548 5.73 -3.32 10.17
N LEU A 549 5.23 -2.71 9.07
CA LEU A 549 4.41 -3.39 8.07
C LEU A 549 5.19 -4.52 7.39
N LEU A 550 6.36 -4.23 6.83
CA LEU A 550 7.20 -5.22 6.13
C LEU A 550 7.54 -6.41 7.04
N ARG A 551 8.08 -6.16 8.24
CA ARG A 551 8.51 -7.23 9.14
C ARG A 551 7.35 -8.05 9.70
N SER A 552 6.13 -7.53 9.71
CA SER A 552 4.96 -8.25 10.21
C SER A 552 4.13 -8.93 9.12
N VAL A 553 3.95 -8.33 7.94
CA VAL A 553 3.09 -8.85 6.86
C VAL A 553 3.91 -9.44 5.71
N GLN A 554 4.94 -8.74 5.25
CA GLN A 554 5.77 -9.20 4.13
C GLN A 554 6.64 -10.40 4.52
N PHE A 555 7.33 -10.34 5.67
CA PHE A 555 8.11 -11.47 6.19
C PHE A 555 7.25 -12.71 6.54
N LEU A 556 5.93 -12.53 6.73
CA LEU A 556 5.00 -13.63 6.91
C LEU A 556 4.66 -14.30 5.57
N GLU A 557 4.39 -13.51 4.53
CA GLU A 557 4.21 -13.96 3.16
C GLU A 557 5.46 -14.70 2.63
N ASP A 558 6.63 -14.07 2.76
CA ASP A 558 7.97 -14.54 2.34
C ASP A 558 8.48 -15.77 3.11
N SER A 559 7.75 -16.21 4.13
CA SER A 559 7.98 -17.48 4.85
C SER A 559 6.76 -18.42 4.88
N SER A 560 5.71 -18.10 4.12
CA SER A 560 4.52 -18.93 3.91
C SER A 560 4.63 -19.74 2.60
N PRO A 561 3.70 -20.67 2.31
CA PRO A 561 3.62 -21.32 1.01
C PRO A 561 3.35 -20.35 -0.17
N LEU A 562 2.93 -19.12 0.11
CA LEU A 562 2.75 -18.04 -0.88
C LEU A 562 4.03 -17.21 -1.13
N ALA A 563 5.16 -17.57 -0.53
CA ALA A 563 6.43 -16.87 -0.78
C ALA A 563 6.74 -16.88 -2.29
N HIS A 564 7.23 -15.74 -2.81
CA HIS A 564 7.68 -15.61 -4.19
C HIS A 564 8.76 -14.51 -4.29
N PRO A 565 9.62 -14.51 -5.32
CA PRO A 565 10.55 -13.40 -5.54
C PRO A 565 9.79 -12.12 -5.95
N ILE A 566 10.38 -10.93 -5.74
CA ILE A 566 9.70 -9.66 -6.05
C ILE A 566 9.34 -9.51 -7.54
N ARG A 567 10.05 -10.23 -8.43
CA ARG A 567 9.61 -10.57 -9.78
C ARG A 567 9.29 -12.07 -9.83
N PRO A 568 8.01 -12.47 -9.84
CA PRO A 568 7.60 -13.87 -9.89
C PRO A 568 8.08 -14.62 -11.14
N GLU A 569 8.12 -15.95 -11.06
CA GLU A 569 8.44 -16.83 -12.19
C GLU A 569 7.19 -17.38 -12.91
N SER A 570 6.04 -17.48 -12.23
CA SER A 570 4.77 -17.93 -12.81
C SER A 570 3.52 -17.38 -12.09
N TYR A 571 2.44 -17.14 -12.85
CA TYR A 571 1.12 -16.76 -12.34
C TYR A 571 -0.02 -17.49 -13.08
N VAL A 572 -1.16 -17.65 -12.41
CA VAL A 572 -2.46 -17.94 -13.05
C VAL A 572 -3.29 -16.65 -13.12
N SER A 573 -3.67 -16.07 -11.97
CA SER A 573 -4.34 -14.77 -11.92
C SER A 573 -3.35 -13.69 -11.53
N MET A 574 -3.14 -12.71 -12.40
CA MET A 574 -2.22 -11.62 -12.09
C MET A 574 -2.73 -10.72 -10.95
N GLU A 575 -4.05 -10.68 -10.71
CA GLU A 575 -4.66 -9.97 -9.56
C GLU A 575 -4.13 -10.50 -8.21
N ASN A 576 -3.72 -11.77 -8.13
CA ASN A 576 -3.13 -12.36 -6.93
C ASN A 576 -1.69 -11.88 -6.63
N PHE A 577 -1.01 -11.26 -7.59
CA PHE A 577 0.39 -10.83 -7.47
C PHE A 577 0.60 -9.37 -7.07
N TYR A 578 -0.47 -8.66 -6.73
CA TYR A 578 -0.42 -7.33 -6.10
C TYR A 578 -0.15 -7.48 -4.59
N THR A 579 1.04 -8.01 -4.26
CA THR A 579 1.40 -8.44 -2.90
C THR A 579 2.37 -7.48 -2.22
N THR A 580 2.40 -7.53 -0.88
CA THR A 580 3.39 -6.82 -0.05
C THR A 580 4.84 -7.21 -0.41
N THR A 581 5.06 -8.40 -0.98
CA THR A 581 6.38 -8.76 -1.54
C THR A 581 6.72 -7.99 -2.83
N VAL A 582 5.78 -7.83 -3.77
CA VAL A 582 6.02 -7.01 -4.99
C VAL A 582 6.18 -5.53 -4.66
N TYR A 583 5.37 -5.02 -3.71
CA TYR A 583 5.31 -3.62 -3.29
C TYR A 583 6.40 -3.25 -2.27
N ASP A 584 6.30 -3.76 -1.04
CA ASP A 584 7.12 -3.29 0.10
C ASP A 584 8.55 -3.87 0.06
N LYS A 585 8.72 -5.18 -0.18
CA LYS A 585 10.08 -5.75 -0.39
C LYS A 585 10.68 -5.26 -1.71
N GLY A 586 9.85 -4.97 -2.71
CA GLY A 586 10.24 -4.21 -3.90
C GLY A 586 10.82 -2.84 -3.54
N SER A 587 10.11 -2.04 -2.75
CA SER A 587 10.56 -0.73 -2.24
C SER A 587 11.90 -0.82 -1.51
N GLU A 588 12.08 -1.81 -0.62
CA GLU A 588 13.34 -1.98 0.08
C GLU A 588 14.50 -2.38 -0.85
N VAL A 589 14.23 -3.16 -1.90
CA VAL A 589 15.21 -3.45 -2.96
C VAL A 589 15.51 -2.22 -3.82
N MET A 590 14.57 -1.30 -4.01
CA MET A 590 14.85 -0.02 -4.68
C MET A 590 15.64 0.95 -3.78
N ARG A 591 15.27 1.04 -2.48
CA ARG A 591 15.93 1.84 -1.44
C ARG A 591 17.36 1.38 -1.13
N MET A 592 17.65 0.09 -1.29
CA MET A 592 19.01 -0.44 -1.17
C MET A 592 19.95 0.11 -2.28
N TYR A 593 19.48 0.35 -3.51
CA TYR A 593 20.30 1.04 -4.53
C TYR A 593 20.65 2.46 -4.07
N GLN A 594 19.69 3.23 -3.54
CA GLN A 594 19.98 4.56 -2.96
C GLN A 594 20.99 4.46 -1.81
N THR A 595 20.86 3.45 -0.94
CA THR A 595 21.75 3.23 0.21
C THR A 595 23.19 2.89 -0.20
N ILE A 596 23.38 2.17 -1.31
CA ILE A 596 24.68 1.85 -1.89
C ILE A 596 25.25 3.06 -2.66
N LEU A 597 24.45 3.68 -3.53
CA LEU A 597 24.88 4.75 -4.43
C LEU A 597 25.09 6.09 -3.71
N GLY A 598 24.24 6.41 -2.73
CA GLY A 598 24.02 7.77 -2.23
C GLY A 598 23.25 8.62 -3.24
N ASP A 599 22.48 9.61 -2.75
CA ASP A 599 21.56 10.43 -3.55
C ASP A 599 22.15 10.94 -4.87
N ASP A 600 23.37 11.49 -4.84
CA ASP A 600 24.04 12.07 -6.02
C ASP A 600 24.30 11.09 -7.17
N TYR A 601 24.42 9.79 -6.87
CA TYR A 601 24.60 8.74 -7.88
C TYR A 601 23.31 8.01 -8.16
N TYR A 602 22.44 7.82 -7.15
CA TYR A 602 21.10 7.29 -7.34
C TYR A 602 20.27 8.15 -8.32
N LYS A 603 20.31 9.49 -8.16
CA LYS A 603 19.63 10.43 -9.07
C LYS A 603 20.19 10.37 -10.50
N LYS A 604 21.50 10.13 -10.67
CA LYS A 604 22.10 9.90 -12.00
C LYS A 604 21.65 8.58 -12.61
N GLY A 605 21.54 7.51 -11.82
CA GLY A 605 20.96 6.24 -12.26
C GLY A 605 19.50 6.41 -12.69
N MET A 606 18.72 7.20 -11.95
CA MET A 606 17.33 7.51 -12.30
C MET A 606 17.20 8.32 -13.60
N ASP A 607 18.04 9.35 -13.81
CA ASP A 607 18.10 10.09 -15.08
C ASP A 607 18.45 9.16 -16.26
N ILE A 608 19.47 8.31 -16.10
CA ILE A 608 19.85 7.30 -17.11
C ILE A 608 18.68 6.34 -17.41
N TYR A 609 18.01 5.82 -16.37
CA TYR A 609 16.89 4.90 -16.53
C TYR A 609 15.72 5.53 -17.28
N ILE A 610 15.24 6.70 -16.84
CA ILE A 610 14.12 7.39 -17.48
C ILE A 610 14.49 7.77 -18.92
N LYS A 611 15.65 8.38 -19.14
CA LYS A 611 16.11 8.86 -20.45
C LYS A 611 16.27 7.75 -21.49
N ASN A 612 16.69 6.55 -21.08
CA ASN A 612 16.89 5.43 -21.99
C ASN A 612 15.60 4.71 -22.38
N ASN A 613 14.56 4.77 -21.53
CA ASN A 613 13.34 3.96 -21.68
C ASN A 613 12.05 4.79 -21.91
N ASP A 614 12.16 6.11 -22.00
CA ASP A 614 11.02 7.03 -22.10
C ASP A 614 10.11 6.77 -23.33
N GLY A 615 8.81 6.65 -23.08
CA GLY A 615 7.81 6.36 -24.11
C GLY A 615 7.75 4.90 -24.55
N GLY A 616 8.38 3.98 -23.81
CA GLY A 616 8.46 2.55 -24.11
C GLY A 616 8.26 1.63 -22.91
N THR A 617 8.53 0.34 -23.12
CA THR A 617 8.52 -0.71 -22.10
C THR A 617 9.92 -1.01 -21.57
N ALA A 618 10.01 -1.40 -20.29
CA ALA A 618 11.25 -1.79 -19.62
C ALA A 618 11.07 -3.05 -18.75
N THR A 619 12.20 -3.54 -18.23
CA THR A 619 12.35 -4.70 -17.36
C THR A 619 13.17 -4.36 -16.11
N CYS A 620 13.21 -5.29 -15.14
CA CYS A 620 14.03 -5.11 -13.93
C CYS A 620 15.53 -5.02 -14.24
N GLU A 621 16.01 -5.68 -15.32
CA GLU A 621 17.38 -5.56 -15.81
C GLU A 621 17.70 -4.13 -16.30
N ASP A 622 16.80 -3.48 -17.05
CA ASP A 622 17.04 -2.13 -17.58
C ASP A 622 17.21 -1.08 -16.46
N PHE A 623 16.55 -1.28 -15.32
CA PHE A 623 16.74 -0.48 -14.12
C PHE A 623 18.06 -0.81 -13.40
N ASN A 624 18.36 -2.10 -13.21
CA ASN A 624 19.62 -2.54 -12.64
C ASN A 624 20.82 -1.98 -13.43
N ASP A 625 20.78 -2.00 -14.76
CA ASP A 625 21.86 -1.55 -15.61
C ASP A 625 22.07 -0.02 -15.56
N ALA A 626 20.98 0.76 -15.43
CA ALA A 626 21.09 2.19 -15.15
C ALA A 626 21.73 2.48 -13.78
N MET A 627 21.39 1.70 -12.75
CA MET A 627 22.04 1.77 -11.43
C MET A 627 23.49 1.24 -11.47
N ASN A 628 23.80 0.29 -12.35
CA ASN A 628 25.12 -0.31 -12.55
C ASN A 628 26.11 0.71 -13.14
N GLU A 629 25.68 1.52 -14.11
CA GLU A 629 26.47 2.65 -14.61
C GLU A 629 26.70 3.71 -13.52
N ALA A 630 25.67 4.05 -12.73
CA ALA A 630 25.84 4.93 -11.57
C ALA A 630 26.82 4.36 -10.52
N TYR A 631 26.83 3.04 -10.31
CA TYR A 631 27.73 2.35 -9.39
C TYR A 631 29.19 2.40 -9.86
N LYS A 632 29.45 2.14 -11.15
CA LYS A 632 30.78 2.32 -11.78
C LYS A 632 31.29 3.75 -11.61
N LEU A 633 30.42 4.74 -11.83
CA LEU A 633 30.73 6.16 -11.62
C LEU A 633 30.99 6.53 -10.16
N LYS A 634 30.35 5.86 -9.19
CA LYS A 634 30.61 6.03 -7.74
C LYS A 634 31.95 5.42 -7.34
N LYS A 635 32.26 4.21 -7.84
CA LYS A 635 33.49 3.47 -7.52
C LYS A 635 34.73 4.04 -8.21
N GLY A 636 34.56 4.77 -9.31
CA GLY A 636 35.67 5.17 -10.18
C GLY A 636 36.27 4.00 -10.98
N ASP A 637 35.58 2.85 -10.98
CA ASP A 637 36.03 1.59 -11.57
C ASP A 637 34.99 1.09 -12.58
N LYS A 638 35.45 0.74 -13.78
CA LYS A 638 34.61 0.21 -14.88
C LYS A 638 34.40 -1.30 -14.81
N SER A 639 35.11 -2.01 -13.91
CA SER A 639 34.96 -3.44 -13.66
C SER A 639 34.00 -3.77 -12.51
N ALA A 640 33.72 -2.80 -11.64
CA ALA A 640 32.64 -2.85 -10.68
C ALA A 640 31.29 -3.13 -11.40
N ASN A 641 30.48 -3.99 -10.80
CA ASN A 641 29.18 -4.38 -11.35
C ASN A 641 28.15 -4.62 -10.23
N LEU A 642 26.87 -4.69 -10.63
CA LEU A 642 25.74 -5.05 -9.76
C LEU A 642 25.13 -6.42 -10.15
N ASP A 643 25.89 -7.30 -10.79
CA ASP A 643 25.35 -8.56 -11.34
C ASP A 643 24.81 -9.48 -10.23
N GLN A 644 25.44 -9.46 -9.04
CA GLN A 644 24.93 -10.13 -7.84
C GLN A 644 23.64 -9.51 -7.29
N TYR A 645 23.38 -8.23 -7.56
CA TYR A 645 22.21 -7.52 -7.06
C TYR A 645 20.90 -8.03 -7.68
N LEU A 646 20.95 -8.52 -8.92
CA LEU A 646 19.82 -9.18 -9.61
C LEU A 646 19.27 -10.42 -8.87
N LEU A 647 20.02 -10.98 -7.91
CA LEU A 647 19.50 -12.02 -7.01
C LEU A 647 18.35 -11.52 -6.13
N TRP A 648 18.32 -10.24 -5.74
CA TRP A 648 17.18 -9.66 -5.00
C TRP A 648 15.87 -9.69 -5.79
N PHE A 649 15.94 -9.67 -7.13
CA PHE A 649 14.77 -9.75 -8.01
C PHE A 649 14.28 -11.18 -8.22
N SER A 650 15.09 -12.21 -7.92
CA SER A 650 14.85 -13.61 -8.31
C SER A 650 14.86 -14.62 -7.17
N GLN A 651 15.38 -14.26 -6.00
CA GLN A 651 15.41 -15.10 -4.80
C GLN A 651 14.27 -14.72 -3.82
N SER A 652 13.36 -15.66 -3.54
CA SER A 652 12.37 -15.52 -2.45
C SER A 652 12.99 -15.84 -1.09
N GLY A 653 12.24 -15.58 -0.02
CA GLY A 653 12.70 -15.78 1.35
C GLY A 653 13.42 -14.55 1.90
N THR A 654 13.34 -14.40 3.23
CA THR A 654 13.94 -13.27 3.95
C THR A 654 15.32 -13.68 4.48
N PRO A 655 16.42 -13.00 4.09
CA PRO A 655 17.75 -13.33 4.60
C PRO A 655 17.84 -13.12 6.11
N HIS A 656 18.67 -13.93 6.77
CA HIS A 656 19.03 -13.81 8.17
C HIS A 656 20.49 -13.39 8.25
N VAL A 657 20.77 -12.20 8.81
CA VAL A 657 22.14 -11.71 9.01
C VAL A 657 22.49 -11.76 10.49
N THR A 658 23.53 -12.51 10.82
CA THR A 658 24.11 -12.60 12.16
C THR A 658 25.41 -11.82 12.23
N ALA A 659 25.57 -10.98 13.26
CA ALA A 659 26.82 -10.28 13.55
C ALA A 659 27.47 -10.82 14.83
N GLU A 660 28.80 -10.90 14.84
CA GLU A 660 29.65 -11.23 15.99
C GLU A 660 30.77 -10.20 16.10
N TYR A 661 31.28 -9.93 17.30
CA TYR A 661 32.20 -8.81 17.55
C TYR A 661 33.47 -9.22 18.27
N SER A 662 34.58 -8.55 17.96
CA SER A 662 35.76 -8.54 18.84
C SER A 662 36.40 -7.15 18.90
N TYR A 663 37.06 -6.86 20.02
CA TYR A 663 37.73 -5.58 20.27
C TYR A 663 39.11 -5.83 20.89
N ASP A 664 40.16 -5.36 20.22
CA ASP A 664 41.52 -5.36 20.72
C ASP A 664 41.88 -3.95 21.19
N ALA A 665 41.85 -3.76 22.52
CA ALA A 665 42.15 -2.48 23.16
C ALA A 665 43.63 -2.05 23.02
N ALA A 666 44.54 -2.98 22.76
CA ALA A 666 45.96 -2.67 22.54
C ALA A 666 46.21 -2.16 21.12
N LYS A 667 45.53 -2.75 20.11
CA LYS A 667 45.55 -2.27 18.73
C LYS A 667 44.60 -1.08 18.46
N LYS A 668 43.59 -0.87 19.29
CA LYS A 668 42.43 0.02 19.02
C LYS A 668 41.69 -0.41 17.75
N GLU A 669 41.43 -1.71 17.69
CA GLU A 669 40.88 -2.42 16.54
C GLU A 669 39.54 -3.06 16.94
N PHE A 670 38.45 -2.70 16.25
CA PHE A 670 37.15 -3.33 16.41
C PHE A 670 36.83 -4.13 15.15
N VAL A 671 36.30 -5.35 15.30
CA VAL A 671 35.98 -6.24 14.18
C VAL A 671 34.52 -6.64 14.27
N ILE A 672 33.81 -6.53 13.15
CA ILE A 672 32.48 -7.11 12.94
C ILE A 672 32.63 -8.31 11.99
N ASP A 673 32.37 -9.51 12.49
CA ASP A 673 32.19 -10.73 11.70
C ASP A 673 30.69 -10.84 11.33
N VAL A 674 30.35 -10.79 10.05
CA VAL A 674 28.95 -10.96 9.59
C VAL A 674 28.78 -12.25 8.81
N THR A 675 27.63 -12.90 8.97
CA THR A 675 27.23 -14.12 8.25
C THR A 675 25.79 -13.97 7.74
N GLN A 676 25.50 -14.31 6.49
CA GLN A 676 24.16 -14.33 5.91
C GLN A 676 23.72 -15.74 5.54
N VAL A 677 22.43 -16.04 5.76
CA VAL A 677 21.76 -17.25 5.27
C VAL A 677 20.35 -16.88 4.84
N THR A 678 19.91 -17.32 3.66
CA THR A 678 18.47 -17.38 3.33
C THR A 678 18.06 -18.84 3.36
N HIS A 679 16.94 -19.16 4.03
CA HIS A 679 16.46 -20.54 4.10
C HIS A 679 15.84 -20.99 2.77
N PRO A 680 16.06 -22.26 2.34
CA PRO A 680 15.34 -22.84 1.20
C PRO A 680 13.82 -22.82 1.38
N ASP A 681 13.10 -22.69 0.27
CA ASP A 681 11.64 -22.61 0.22
C ASP A 681 11.12 -23.38 -1.02
N PRO A 682 9.78 -23.44 -1.27
CA PRO A 682 9.24 -24.17 -2.42
C PRO A 682 9.75 -23.67 -3.79
N ASN A 683 10.16 -22.41 -3.91
CA ASN A 683 10.62 -21.84 -5.18
C ASN A 683 12.08 -22.17 -5.48
N GLN A 684 12.98 -22.03 -4.49
CA GLN A 684 14.40 -22.32 -4.66
C GLN A 684 14.96 -23.19 -3.52
N LYS A 685 15.45 -24.37 -3.91
CA LYS A 685 16.15 -25.34 -3.03
C LYS A 685 17.56 -24.89 -2.64
N GLU A 686 18.22 -24.13 -3.52
CA GLU A 686 19.50 -23.47 -3.27
C GLU A 686 19.24 -21.97 -3.11
N LYS A 687 19.91 -21.34 -2.14
CA LYS A 687 19.89 -19.89 -1.93
C LYS A 687 21.34 -19.38 -1.92
N LYS A 688 21.58 -18.23 -2.54
CA LYS A 688 22.90 -17.61 -2.70
C LYS A 688 23.06 -16.40 -1.80
N ALA A 689 24.30 -16.07 -1.46
CA ALA A 689 24.65 -14.80 -0.84
C ALA A 689 24.19 -13.62 -1.71
N LEU A 690 23.50 -12.68 -1.07
CA LEU A 690 23.02 -11.44 -1.68
C LEU A 690 24.02 -10.30 -1.43
N PHE A 691 23.90 -9.23 -2.20
CA PHE A 691 24.54 -7.96 -1.89
C PHE A 691 23.71 -7.26 -0.79
N ILE A 692 24.21 -7.24 0.44
CA ILE A 692 23.52 -6.66 1.60
C ILE A 692 24.26 -5.39 2.05
N PRO A 693 23.70 -4.19 1.84
CA PRO A 693 24.24 -2.95 2.42
C PRO A 693 23.89 -2.85 3.91
N ILE A 694 24.90 -2.96 4.78
CA ILE A 694 24.75 -2.80 6.24
C ILE A 694 25.22 -1.40 6.62
N ARG A 695 24.29 -0.48 6.87
CA ARG A 695 24.59 0.88 7.35
C ARG A 695 24.88 0.83 8.85
N VAL A 696 26.08 1.22 9.27
CA VAL A 696 26.56 1.09 10.65
C VAL A 696 27.04 2.40 11.26
N GLY A 697 26.69 2.61 12.53
CA GLY A 697 27.30 3.58 13.43
C GLY A 697 27.93 2.90 14.65
N PHE A 698 28.63 3.65 15.48
CA PHE A 698 29.37 3.12 16.62
C PHE A 698 29.19 4.02 17.84
N ILE A 699 28.36 3.61 18.79
CA ILE A 699 27.99 4.42 19.96
C ILE A 699 28.98 4.20 21.10
N ASN A 700 29.47 5.30 21.69
CA ASN A 700 30.27 5.26 22.90
C ASN A 700 29.36 4.91 24.11
N PRO A 701 29.64 3.82 24.86
CA PRO A 701 28.75 3.36 25.92
C PRO A 701 28.65 4.30 27.13
N HIS A 702 29.60 5.23 27.29
CA HIS A 702 29.66 6.14 28.44
C HIS A 702 29.01 7.51 28.17
N ASN A 703 28.90 7.93 26.90
CA ASN A 703 28.45 9.28 26.55
C ASN A 703 27.47 9.36 25.36
N GLY A 704 27.12 8.23 24.72
CA GLY A 704 26.08 8.16 23.69
C GLY A 704 26.46 8.73 22.31
N LYS A 705 27.69 9.20 22.11
CA LYS A 705 28.11 9.80 20.83
C LYS A 705 28.63 8.75 19.84
N ASP A 706 28.48 9.04 18.55
CA ASP A 706 29.18 8.33 17.49
C ASP A 706 30.72 8.43 17.67
N VAL A 707 31.41 7.30 17.65
CA VAL A 707 32.86 7.14 17.84
C VAL A 707 33.63 7.36 16.54
N ILE A 708 33.03 6.98 15.41
CA ILE A 708 33.51 7.26 14.05
C ILE A 708 32.31 7.70 13.18
N PRO A 709 32.54 8.35 12.02
CA PRO A 709 31.49 8.60 11.05
C PRO A 709 30.79 7.30 10.61
N GLU A 710 29.52 7.41 10.27
CA GLU A 710 28.70 6.31 9.78
C GLU A 710 29.20 5.74 8.44
N VAL A 711 29.08 4.43 8.26
CA VAL A 711 29.61 3.70 7.08
C VAL A 711 28.57 2.71 6.55
N THR A 712 28.41 2.60 5.23
CA THR A 712 27.71 1.48 4.60
C THR A 712 28.71 0.37 4.25
N LEU A 713 28.52 -0.82 4.84
CA LEU A 713 29.31 -2.01 4.55
C LEU A 713 28.64 -2.80 3.42
N GLU A 714 29.41 -3.15 2.39
CA GLU A 714 28.93 -3.92 1.24
C GLU A 714 29.19 -5.41 1.49
N PHE A 715 28.27 -6.08 2.18
CA PHE A 715 28.39 -7.50 2.51
C PHE A 715 27.96 -8.36 1.32
N THR A 716 28.89 -9.14 0.76
CA THR A 716 28.71 -9.82 -0.56
C THR A 716 28.94 -11.33 -0.53
N LYS A 717 29.38 -11.89 0.59
CA LYS A 717 29.72 -13.32 0.75
C LYS A 717 28.81 -13.96 1.78
N ASP A 718 28.84 -15.29 1.92
CA ASP A 718 28.12 -15.97 3.00
C ASP A 718 28.65 -15.57 4.39
N LYS A 719 29.97 -15.29 4.49
CA LYS A 719 30.63 -14.75 5.68
C LYS A 719 31.73 -13.75 5.31
N GLU A 720 31.81 -12.65 6.06
CA GLU A 720 32.76 -11.55 5.82
C GLU A 720 33.22 -10.91 7.13
N LYS A 721 34.37 -10.20 7.10
CA LYS A 721 34.97 -9.52 8.27
C LYS A 721 35.23 -8.06 7.94
N PHE A 722 34.70 -7.15 8.75
CA PHE A 722 34.94 -5.71 8.63
C PHE A 722 35.77 -5.22 9.83
N VAL A 723 36.93 -4.62 9.56
CA VAL A 723 37.93 -4.22 10.57
C VAL A 723 38.04 -2.70 10.63
N PHE A 724 37.81 -2.14 11.81
CA PHE A 724 37.81 -0.71 12.09
C PHE A 724 38.99 -0.36 12.99
N ASN A 725 39.93 0.43 12.47
CA ASN A 725 41.14 0.86 13.17
C ASN A 725 40.95 2.23 13.82
N ASN A 726 41.76 2.53 14.84
CA ASN A 726 41.69 3.75 15.66
C ASN A 726 40.37 3.88 16.46
N VAL A 727 39.77 2.75 16.84
CA VAL A 727 38.63 2.70 17.75
C VAL A 727 39.17 2.72 19.18
N HIS A 728 39.15 3.88 19.85
CA HIS A 728 39.89 4.11 21.10
C HIS A 728 39.29 3.44 22.35
N GLU A 729 37.99 3.15 22.35
CA GLU A 729 37.22 2.53 23.44
C GLU A 729 36.26 1.50 22.81
N LYS A 730 35.86 0.44 23.53
CA LYS A 730 34.92 -0.56 22.98
C LYS A 730 33.60 0.13 22.62
N PRO A 731 33.19 0.17 21.34
CA PRO A 731 31.91 0.75 20.95
C PRO A 731 30.77 -0.25 21.14
N ILE A 732 29.54 0.25 21.11
CA ILE A 732 28.36 -0.57 20.81
C ILE A 732 27.98 -0.29 19.35
N PRO A 733 27.93 -1.32 18.48
CA PRO A 733 27.60 -1.12 17.08
C PRO A 733 26.10 -0.88 16.89
N SER A 734 25.77 0.22 16.20
CA SER A 734 24.43 0.54 15.72
C SER A 734 24.29 -0.07 14.32
N LEU A 735 23.62 -1.22 14.20
CA LEU A 735 23.56 -2.00 12.94
C LEU A 735 22.27 -1.74 12.14
N PHE A 736 22.40 -1.75 10.80
CA PHE A 736 21.30 -1.56 9.85
C PHE A 736 20.52 -0.25 10.06
N ARG A 737 21.23 0.87 10.29
CA ARG A 737 20.61 2.20 10.49
C ARG A 737 19.59 2.55 9.38
N GLY A 738 18.42 3.03 9.80
CA GLY A 738 17.28 3.32 8.93
C GLY A 738 16.65 2.08 8.28
N PHE A 739 16.91 0.89 8.84
CA PHE A 739 16.67 -0.44 8.25
C PHE A 739 17.25 -0.52 6.83
N SER A 740 18.56 -0.76 6.75
CA SER A 740 19.30 -0.59 5.48
C SER A 740 19.16 -1.75 4.48
N ALA A 741 18.56 -2.87 4.87
CA ALA A 741 18.25 -4.00 3.99
C ALA A 741 17.07 -4.83 4.57
N PRO A 742 16.22 -5.45 3.72
CA PRO A 742 15.05 -6.23 4.15
C PRO A 742 15.45 -7.62 4.67
N VAL A 743 16.01 -7.66 5.89
CA VAL A 743 16.57 -8.87 6.50
C VAL A 743 16.10 -9.05 7.95
N TYR A 744 16.14 -10.30 8.44
CA TYR A 744 16.16 -10.57 9.87
C TYR A 744 17.55 -10.27 10.44
N ILE A 745 17.60 -9.46 11.49
CA ILE A 745 18.83 -9.01 12.14
C ILE A 745 19.02 -9.83 13.42
N LYS A 746 20.16 -10.53 13.53
CA LYS A 746 20.63 -11.12 14.78
C LYS A 746 21.87 -10.35 15.24
N ASP A 747 21.63 -9.35 16.07
CA ASP A 747 22.62 -8.40 16.58
C ASP A 747 23.63 -9.00 17.56
N ASN A 748 23.30 -10.12 18.23
CA ASN A 748 24.06 -10.72 19.34
C ASN A 748 24.50 -9.74 20.46
N LEU A 749 23.79 -8.61 20.63
CA LEU A 749 24.08 -7.66 21.70
C LEU A 749 23.52 -8.12 23.05
N THR A 750 24.18 -7.73 24.13
CA THR A 750 23.63 -7.92 25.48
C THR A 750 22.46 -6.96 25.73
N ASP A 751 21.56 -7.32 26.65
CA ASP A 751 20.41 -6.48 27.00
C ASP A 751 20.86 -5.08 27.48
N SER A 752 21.98 -5.01 28.20
CA SER A 752 22.57 -3.73 28.64
C SER A 752 23.05 -2.88 27.47
N GLU A 753 23.68 -3.48 26.45
CA GLU A 753 24.09 -2.77 25.24
C GLU A 753 22.88 -2.29 24.41
N ARG A 754 21.84 -3.13 24.29
CA ARG A 754 20.55 -2.76 23.70
C ARG A 754 19.86 -1.61 24.43
N ILE A 755 19.88 -1.59 25.76
CA ILE A 755 19.34 -0.51 26.59
C ILE A 755 20.11 0.81 26.38
N VAL A 756 21.44 0.75 26.22
CA VAL A 756 22.27 1.92 25.91
C VAL A 756 21.94 2.47 24.51
N LEU A 757 21.77 1.61 23.50
CA LEU A 757 21.33 2.03 22.17
C LEU A 757 19.93 2.65 22.19
N LEU A 758 18.94 1.99 22.80
CA LEU A 758 17.56 2.49 22.96
C LEU A 758 17.53 3.93 23.52
N LYS A 759 18.36 4.19 24.52
CA LYS A 759 18.44 5.50 25.19
C LYS A 759 19.20 6.57 24.39
N TYR A 760 20.28 6.22 23.70
CA TYR A 760 21.26 7.23 23.23
C TYR A 760 21.73 7.11 21.77
N ASP A 761 21.39 6.06 21.04
CA ASP A 761 21.72 5.97 19.61
C ASP A 761 21.00 7.08 18.80
N THR A 762 21.57 7.48 17.67
CA THR A 762 21.05 8.55 16.83
C THR A 762 20.01 8.07 15.81
N ASP A 763 20.01 6.77 15.48
CA ASP A 763 19.09 6.19 14.50
C ASP A 763 17.78 5.67 15.11
N ALA A 764 16.65 6.22 14.66
CA ALA A 764 15.33 5.86 15.21
C ALA A 764 14.94 4.40 14.94
N PHE A 765 15.38 3.80 13.82
CA PHE A 765 15.10 2.38 13.56
C PHE A 765 15.91 1.49 14.52
N VAL A 766 17.21 1.72 14.71
CA VAL A 766 18.01 0.86 15.60
C VAL A 766 17.49 0.91 17.04
N ARG A 767 17.12 2.11 17.53
CA ARG A 767 16.48 2.27 18.85
C ARG A 767 15.16 1.50 18.96
N TYR A 768 14.32 1.53 17.93
CA TYR A 768 13.10 0.74 17.89
C TYR A 768 13.41 -0.77 17.83
N ASN A 769 14.37 -1.18 17.00
CA ASN A 769 14.76 -2.57 16.81
C ASN A 769 15.25 -3.21 18.10
N VAL A 770 16.18 -2.57 18.82
CA VAL A 770 16.69 -3.13 20.09
C VAL A 770 15.63 -3.18 21.18
N CYS A 771 14.61 -2.30 21.13
CA CYS A 771 13.42 -2.38 21.98
C CYS A 771 12.54 -3.58 21.61
N VAL A 772 12.35 -3.84 20.30
CA VAL A 772 11.68 -5.05 19.79
C VAL A 772 12.44 -6.31 20.20
N ASP A 773 13.76 -6.34 20.12
CA ASP A 773 14.58 -7.51 20.48
C ASP A 773 14.54 -7.81 21.98
N LEU A 774 14.52 -6.77 22.83
CA LEU A 774 14.28 -6.90 24.28
C LEU A 774 12.88 -7.47 24.57
N TYR A 775 11.84 -6.97 23.90
CA TYR A 775 10.49 -7.54 24.01
C TYR A 775 10.42 -8.98 23.49
N MET A 776 11.03 -9.29 22.34
CA MET A 776 11.02 -10.64 21.77
C MET A 776 11.72 -11.63 22.70
N LYS A 777 12.87 -11.28 23.28
CA LYS A 777 13.55 -12.12 24.29
C LYS A 777 12.63 -12.46 25.46
N GLN A 778 11.88 -11.47 25.97
CA GLN A 778 10.93 -11.66 27.06
C GLN A 778 9.74 -12.54 26.63
N ILE A 779 9.14 -12.25 25.46
CA ILE A 779 8.00 -12.99 24.90
C ILE A 779 8.38 -14.47 24.72
N MET A 780 9.53 -14.76 24.09
CA MET A 780 10.00 -16.13 23.91
C MET A 780 10.17 -16.88 25.24
N LYS A 781 10.71 -16.21 26.28
CA LYS A 781 10.91 -16.81 27.60
C LYS A 781 9.59 -17.11 28.32
N ASN A 782 8.69 -16.14 28.40
CA ASN A 782 7.42 -16.32 29.11
C ASN A 782 6.45 -17.24 28.33
N TYR A 783 6.49 -17.23 27.00
CA TYR A 783 5.75 -18.18 26.17
C TYR A 783 6.17 -19.63 26.44
N GLN A 784 7.48 -19.90 26.55
CA GLN A 784 7.99 -21.23 26.89
C GLN A 784 7.58 -21.66 28.31
N GLU A 785 7.62 -20.76 29.29
CA GLU A 785 7.20 -21.05 30.68
C GLU A 785 5.71 -21.38 30.78
N LEU A 786 4.85 -20.61 30.09
CA LEU A 786 3.41 -20.86 30.04
C LEU A 786 3.06 -22.13 29.24
N LEU A 787 3.75 -22.38 28.12
CA LEU A 787 3.57 -23.60 27.32
C LEU A 787 3.98 -24.86 28.10
N GLN A 788 5.09 -24.80 28.86
CA GLN A 788 5.49 -25.88 29.75
C GLN A 788 4.43 -26.12 30.83
N ALA A 789 3.97 -25.07 31.51
CA ALA A 789 2.93 -25.18 32.54
C ALA A 789 1.61 -25.77 32.01
N LYS A 790 1.21 -25.41 30.79
CA LYS A 790 0.05 -25.97 30.07
C LYS A 790 0.24 -27.45 29.71
N THR A 791 1.46 -27.86 29.37
CA THR A 791 1.80 -29.24 28.96
C THR A 791 1.97 -30.20 30.15
N GLU A 792 2.42 -29.70 31.30
CA GLU A 792 2.62 -30.49 32.53
C GLU A 792 1.30 -30.94 33.21
N ASN A 793 0.14 -30.54 32.67
CA ASN A 793 -1.20 -30.99 33.08
C ASN A 793 -1.47 -30.82 34.59
N LYS A 794 -0.86 -29.79 35.19
CA LYS A 794 -1.00 -29.44 36.61
C LYS A 794 -2.46 -29.10 36.93
N PRO A 795 -3.01 -29.56 38.07
CA PRO A 795 -4.38 -29.27 38.45
C PRO A 795 -4.59 -27.76 38.67
N GLU A 796 -5.82 -27.26 38.51
CA GLU A 796 -6.15 -25.84 38.70
C GLU A 796 -5.86 -25.30 40.12
N SER A 797 -5.64 -26.18 41.10
CA SER A 797 -5.22 -25.87 42.47
C SER A 797 -3.69 -25.75 42.66
N ALA A 798 -2.88 -25.95 41.61
CA ALA A 798 -1.44 -25.78 41.67
C ALA A 798 -1.02 -24.29 41.80
N GLU A 799 0.16 -24.05 42.35
CA GLU A 799 0.74 -22.71 42.36
C GLU A 799 0.93 -22.19 40.92
N LYS A 800 0.67 -20.88 40.72
CA LYS A 800 0.83 -20.23 39.42
C LYS A 800 2.27 -20.40 38.91
N PRO A 801 2.48 -20.60 37.60
CA PRO A 801 3.82 -20.75 37.05
C PRO A 801 4.67 -19.52 37.39
N ASN A 802 5.88 -19.75 37.88
CA ASN A 802 6.83 -18.69 38.20
C ASN A 802 7.44 -18.14 36.90
N LEU A 803 6.81 -17.10 36.36
CA LEU A 803 7.23 -16.46 35.11
C LEU A 803 8.43 -15.56 35.35
N THR A 804 9.41 -15.58 34.44
CA THR A 804 10.53 -14.63 34.45
C THR A 804 9.97 -13.20 34.36
N PRO A 805 10.25 -12.29 35.31
CA PRO A 805 9.76 -10.92 35.26
C PRO A 805 10.41 -10.13 34.12
N LEU A 806 9.80 -8.99 33.76
CA LEU A 806 10.40 -8.04 32.81
C LEU A 806 11.55 -7.29 33.49
N SER A 807 12.67 -7.08 32.77
CA SER A 807 13.87 -6.42 33.32
C SER A 807 13.59 -5.00 33.84
N ASP A 808 13.88 -4.75 35.11
CA ASP A 808 13.74 -3.43 35.74
C ASP A 808 14.64 -2.35 35.09
N ASP A 809 15.79 -2.71 34.52
CA ASP A 809 16.64 -1.79 33.74
C ASP A 809 15.96 -1.37 32.43
N PHE A 810 15.25 -2.29 31.76
CA PHE A 810 14.52 -2.00 30.53
C PHE A 810 13.27 -1.16 30.81
N ILE A 811 12.53 -1.48 31.89
CA ILE A 811 11.43 -0.63 32.39
C ILE A 811 11.94 0.77 32.72
N SER A 812 13.11 0.89 33.35
CA SER A 812 13.76 2.17 33.66
C SER A 812 14.23 2.92 32.41
N ALA A 813 14.61 2.22 31.34
CA ALA A 813 14.95 2.81 30.05
C ALA A 813 13.72 3.36 29.32
N ILE A 814 12.60 2.62 29.31
CA ILE A 814 11.31 3.10 28.83
C ILE A 814 10.87 4.32 29.64
N LYS A 815 10.95 4.25 30.98
CA LYS A 815 10.61 5.34 31.89
C LYS A 815 11.37 6.63 31.54
N TYR A 816 12.70 6.53 31.43
CA TYR A 816 13.59 7.65 31.07
C TYR A 816 13.18 8.32 29.75
N LEU A 817 12.87 7.53 28.72
CA LEU A 817 12.45 8.05 27.41
C LEU A 817 11.03 8.64 27.45
N MET A 818 10.14 8.10 28.29
CA MET A 818 8.80 8.64 28.47
C MET A 818 8.83 9.98 29.23
N GLU A 819 9.71 10.13 30.23
CA GLU A 819 9.90 11.36 31.02
C GLU A 819 10.60 12.49 30.24
N ASP A 820 11.44 12.20 29.24
CA ASP A 820 12.14 13.20 28.43
C ASP A 820 11.16 14.10 27.63
N PRO A 821 11.06 15.42 27.91
CA PRO A 821 10.13 16.31 27.21
C PRO A 821 10.57 16.67 25.78
N HIS A 822 11.76 16.24 25.34
CA HIS A 822 12.32 16.50 24.01
C HIS A 822 12.27 15.28 23.06
N ALA A 823 11.98 14.08 23.57
CA ALA A 823 11.81 12.89 22.74
C ALA A 823 10.46 12.90 22.00
N ASP A 824 10.50 12.51 20.72
CA ASP A 824 9.34 12.40 19.81
C ASP A 824 8.19 11.57 20.40
N ALA A 825 6.98 12.11 20.37
CA ALA A 825 5.77 11.45 20.84
C ALA A 825 5.41 10.22 19.99
N GLY A 826 5.73 10.25 18.70
CA GLY A 826 5.59 9.15 17.76
C GLY A 826 6.44 7.96 18.18
N PHE A 827 7.76 8.14 18.29
CA PHE A 827 8.71 7.14 18.79
C PHE A 827 8.29 6.58 20.18
N LYS A 828 7.86 7.45 21.11
CA LYS A 828 7.32 7.03 22.42
C LYS A 828 6.16 6.04 22.31
N SER A 829 5.32 6.15 21.27
CA SER A 829 4.19 5.24 21.08
C SER A 829 4.61 3.81 20.69
N TYR A 830 5.78 3.62 20.06
CA TYR A 830 6.32 2.29 19.75
C TYR A 830 6.94 1.61 20.97
N ILE A 831 7.76 2.32 21.76
CA ILE A 831 8.52 1.68 22.85
C ILE A 831 7.64 1.16 24.00
N ILE A 832 6.38 1.63 24.10
CA ILE A 832 5.37 1.14 25.04
C ILE A 832 4.40 0.10 24.43
N THR A 833 4.58 -0.25 23.15
CA THR A 833 3.74 -1.18 22.41
C THR A 833 4.54 -2.44 22.07
N LEU A 834 4.04 -3.61 22.45
CA LEU A 834 4.68 -4.88 22.09
C LEU A 834 4.62 -5.12 20.57
N PRO A 835 5.59 -5.87 20.00
CA PRO A 835 5.61 -6.19 18.57
C PRO A 835 4.30 -6.83 18.06
N ARG A 836 3.96 -6.63 16.78
CA ARG A 836 2.73 -7.18 16.19
C ARG A 836 2.72 -8.71 16.24
N ASP A 837 1.56 -9.31 16.46
CA ASP A 837 1.40 -10.77 16.56
C ASP A 837 1.93 -11.51 15.34
N ARG A 838 1.74 -10.96 14.13
CA ARG A 838 2.26 -11.56 12.89
C ARG A 838 3.81 -11.62 12.86
N PHE A 839 4.50 -10.61 13.39
CA PHE A 839 5.96 -10.64 13.55
C PHE A 839 6.39 -11.66 14.60
N ILE A 840 5.69 -11.73 15.73
CA ILE A 840 5.96 -12.72 16.79
C ILE A 840 5.77 -14.16 16.27
N ILE A 841 4.67 -14.40 15.56
CA ILE A 841 4.31 -15.71 14.99
C ILE A 841 5.36 -16.20 13.98
N ASN A 842 5.99 -15.30 13.23
CA ASN A 842 7.09 -15.68 12.34
C ASN A 842 8.34 -16.21 13.08
N GLN A 843 8.52 -15.88 14.36
CA GLN A 843 9.66 -16.31 15.18
C GLN A 843 9.42 -17.59 15.99
N ILE A 844 8.17 -18.05 16.10
CA ILE A 844 7.76 -19.19 16.93
C ILE A 844 7.27 -20.33 16.02
N LYS A 845 7.74 -21.56 16.27
CA LYS A 845 7.20 -22.76 15.62
C LYS A 845 6.02 -23.31 16.43
N ASN A 846 4.96 -23.70 15.74
CA ASN A 846 3.75 -24.29 16.31
C ASN A 846 3.11 -23.40 17.39
N VAL A 847 2.72 -22.17 17.01
CA VAL A 847 2.24 -21.14 17.94
C VAL A 847 0.84 -21.47 18.49
N ASP A 848 0.77 -21.67 19.79
CA ASP A 848 -0.49 -21.68 20.53
C ASP A 848 -0.89 -20.23 20.85
N THR A 849 -1.93 -19.74 20.18
CA THR A 849 -2.33 -18.33 20.26
C THR A 849 -2.90 -17.93 21.62
N ASP A 850 -3.40 -18.88 22.42
CA ASP A 850 -3.85 -18.59 23.79
C ASP A 850 -2.65 -18.30 24.68
N VAL A 851 -1.60 -19.12 24.57
CA VAL A 851 -0.36 -18.97 25.33
C VAL A 851 0.37 -17.68 24.94
N LEU A 852 0.36 -17.32 23.65
CA LEU A 852 0.89 -16.03 23.20
C LEU A 852 0.06 -14.84 23.72
N ALA A 853 -1.27 -14.95 23.77
CA ALA A 853 -2.10 -13.90 24.35
C ALA A 853 -1.86 -13.72 25.86
N ASP A 854 -1.77 -14.82 26.61
CA ASP A 854 -1.43 -14.81 28.05
C ASP A 854 -0.03 -14.23 28.30
N THR A 855 0.94 -14.55 27.42
CA THR A 855 2.30 -13.98 27.45
C THR A 855 2.29 -12.47 27.31
N LYS A 856 1.57 -11.93 26.31
CA LYS A 856 1.46 -10.48 26.08
C LYS A 856 0.74 -9.79 27.23
N ASP A 857 -0.31 -10.40 27.77
CA ASP A 857 -1.10 -9.85 28.87
C ASP A 857 -0.27 -9.77 30.17
N PHE A 858 0.59 -10.77 30.44
CA PHE A 858 1.58 -10.72 31.53
C PHE A 858 2.59 -9.57 31.35
N ILE A 859 3.21 -9.43 30.17
CA ILE A 859 4.23 -8.39 29.94
C ILE A 859 3.62 -6.98 30.02
N TYR A 860 2.43 -6.76 29.45
CA TYR A 860 1.71 -5.49 29.59
C TYR A 860 1.33 -5.20 31.06
N LYS A 861 0.99 -6.22 31.86
CA LYS A 861 0.74 -6.07 33.30
C LYS A 861 2.01 -5.66 34.05
N GLN A 862 3.15 -6.28 33.76
CA GLN A 862 4.45 -5.93 34.34
C GLN A 862 4.87 -4.48 34.02
N LEU A 863 4.67 -4.02 32.78
CA LEU A 863 4.87 -2.61 32.42
C LEU A 863 3.93 -1.69 33.20
N GLY A 864 2.63 -1.98 33.22
CA GLY A 864 1.63 -1.16 33.89
C GLY A 864 1.87 -1.01 35.40
N ASP A 865 2.25 -2.10 36.07
CA ASP A 865 2.53 -2.12 37.52
C ASP A 865 3.74 -1.25 37.94
N LYS A 866 4.57 -0.82 36.99
CA LYS A 866 5.70 0.09 37.22
C LYS A 866 5.51 1.49 36.60
N LEU A 867 4.67 1.62 35.56
CA LEU A 867 4.63 2.84 34.72
C LEU A 867 3.25 3.51 34.60
N ASN A 868 2.15 2.92 35.09
CA ASN A 868 0.80 3.47 34.89
C ASN A 868 0.64 4.91 35.42
N ASP A 869 1.21 5.27 36.57
CA ASP A 869 1.13 6.63 37.09
C ASP A 869 1.80 7.66 36.16
N LEU A 870 2.94 7.29 35.56
CA LEU A 870 3.64 8.11 34.57
C LEU A 870 2.85 8.18 33.25
N TYR A 871 2.30 7.05 32.79
CA TYR A 871 1.45 6.99 31.61
C TYR A 871 0.22 7.90 31.76
N PHE A 872 -0.39 7.94 32.95
CA PHE A 872 -1.50 8.83 33.27
C PHE A 872 -1.07 10.30 33.30
N GLN A 873 0.05 10.62 33.95
CA GLN A 873 0.62 11.98 33.97
C GLN A 873 0.91 12.49 32.54
N ILE A 874 1.48 11.67 31.67
CA ILE A 874 1.76 12.02 30.26
C ILE A 874 0.47 12.17 29.45
N PHE A 875 -0.48 11.23 29.57
CA PHE A 875 -1.79 11.31 28.91
C PHE A 875 -2.54 12.62 29.23
N LYS A 876 -2.40 13.12 30.46
CA LYS A 876 -2.94 14.41 30.90
C LYS A 876 -2.10 15.60 30.46
N SER A 877 -0.78 15.56 30.57
CA SER A 877 0.08 16.73 30.32
C SER A 877 0.14 17.12 28.84
N ILE A 878 0.13 16.15 27.91
CA ILE A 878 0.19 16.43 26.47
C ILE A 878 -1.18 16.70 25.83
N GLN A 879 -2.28 16.58 26.58
CA GLN A 879 -3.65 16.81 26.10
C GLN A 879 -3.80 18.19 25.42
N ALA A 880 -3.25 19.25 26.02
CA ALA A 880 -3.40 20.62 25.53
C ALA A 880 -2.68 20.91 24.20
N LYS A 881 -1.75 20.05 23.76
CA LYS A 881 -1.11 20.12 22.44
C LYS A 881 -1.75 19.15 21.45
N ALA A 882 -1.95 17.90 21.90
CA ALA A 882 -2.52 16.82 21.10
C ALA A 882 -3.93 17.15 20.58
N ASP A 883 -4.75 17.82 21.39
CA ASP A 883 -6.12 18.18 21.05
C ASP A 883 -6.25 19.69 20.72
N ASP A 884 -5.16 20.38 20.38
CA ASP A 884 -5.19 21.81 20.04
C ASP A 884 -5.93 22.09 18.73
N MET A 885 -6.83 23.08 18.77
CA MET A 885 -7.80 23.35 17.70
C MET A 885 -7.37 24.47 16.74
N THR A 886 -6.16 25.03 16.85
CA THR A 886 -5.71 26.22 16.10
C THR A 886 -5.90 26.07 14.58
N HIS A 887 -5.68 24.86 14.06
CA HIS A 887 -5.84 24.54 12.64
C HIS A 887 -7.02 23.58 12.35
N PHE A 888 -8.01 23.45 13.25
CA PHE A 888 -9.08 22.44 13.08
C PHE A 888 -9.99 22.70 11.88
N GLU A 889 -10.21 23.96 11.51
CA GLU A 889 -11.03 24.36 10.36
C GLU A 889 -10.23 24.48 9.04
N ASP A 890 -8.90 24.34 9.09
CA ASP A 890 -8.02 24.48 7.94
C ASP A 890 -7.70 23.11 7.31
N GLU A 891 -8.55 22.64 6.41
CA GLU A 891 -8.36 21.35 5.70
C GLU A 891 -7.21 21.36 4.66
N SER A 892 -6.38 22.42 4.61
CA SER A 892 -5.16 22.50 3.78
C SER A 892 -3.86 22.20 4.54
N TYR A 893 -3.91 22.26 5.88
CA TYR A 893 -2.74 22.09 6.76
C TYR A 893 -2.87 20.86 7.67
N VAL A 894 -1.78 20.12 7.84
CA VAL A 894 -1.68 18.97 8.75
C VAL A 894 -0.37 19.05 9.53
N ASP A 895 -0.45 18.88 10.85
CA ASP A 895 0.70 18.82 11.76
C ASP A 895 0.92 17.36 12.20
N PHE A 896 1.93 16.71 11.62
CA PHE A 896 2.25 15.30 11.88
C PHE A 896 2.81 15.06 13.29
N GLU A 897 3.44 16.06 13.92
CA GLU A 897 3.83 16.00 15.33
C GLU A 897 2.59 16.00 16.22
N GLN A 898 1.57 16.81 15.88
CA GLN A 898 0.28 16.78 16.58
C GLN A 898 -0.45 15.44 16.41
N LEU A 899 -0.43 14.86 15.20
CA LEU A 899 -0.98 13.51 14.97
C LEU A 899 -0.27 12.47 15.86
N ASN A 900 1.06 12.54 15.96
CA ASN A 900 1.87 11.66 16.81
C ASN A 900 1.60 11.87 18.31
N MET A 901 1.32 13.10 18.76
CA MET A 901 0.86 13.33 20.14
C MET A 901 -0.52 12.70 20.41
N ARG A 902 -1.44 12.68 19.43
CA ARG A 902 -2.70 11.92 19.54
C ARG A 902 -2.48 10.40 19.48
N LYS A 903 -1.59 9.90 18.61
CA LYS A 903 -1.15 8.48 18.56
C LYS A 903 -0.69 8.03 19.96
N LEU A 904 0.22 8.78 20.57
CA LEU A 904 0.70 8.52 21.94
C LEU A 904 -0.42 8.55 22.99
N ARG A 905 -1.28 9.58 23.01
CA ARG A 905 -2.39 9.65 23.99
C ARG A 905 -3.37 8.48 23.86
N ASN A 906 -3.69 8.07 22.64
CA ASN A 906 -4.61 6.96 22.39
C ASN A 906 -4.00 5.60 22.76
N THR A 907 -2.69 5.40 22.54
CA THR A 907 -1.96 4.23 23.07
C THR A 907 -1.95 4.22 24.60
N LEU A 908 -1.61 5.33 25.26
CA LEU A 908 -1.60 5.43 26.73
C LEU A 908 -2.98 5.17 27.33
N LEU A 909 -4.04 5.77 26.75
CA LEU A 909 -5.43 5.54 27.16
C LEU A 909 -5.81 4.06 27.03
N THR A 910 -5.34 3.37 25.99
CA THR A 910 -5.59 1.93 25.78
C THR A 910 -4.92 1.09 26.87
N LEU A 911 -3.65 1.35 27.18
CA LEU A 911 -2.91 0.65 28.23
C LEU A 911 -3.55 0.84 29.62
N LEU A 912 -3.85 2.09 29.98
CA LEU A 912 -4.47 2.45 31.27
C LEU A 912 -5.88 1.87 31.44
N SER A 913 -6.69 1.87 30.37
CA SER A 913 -8.04 1.28 30.39
C SER A 913 -7.99 -0.24 30.52
N ARG A 914 -7.07 -0.91 29.81
CA ARG A 914 -6.85 -2.35 29.91
C ARG A 914 -6.33 -2.77 31.29
N ALA A 915 -5.47 -1.94 31.89
CA ALA A 915 -4.99 -2.09 33.26
C ALA A 915 -6.04 -1.75 34.33
N LYS A 916 -7.21 -1.23 33.96
CA LYS A 916 -8.28 -0.74 34.86
C LYS A 916 -7.77 0.31 35.87
N TYR A 917 -6.96 1.25 35.39
CA TYR A 917 -6.43 2.33 36.21
C TYR A 917 -7.56 3.14 36.90
N PRO A 918 -7.39 3.61 38.15
CA PRO A 918 -8.46 4.29 38.89
C PRO A 918 -9.07 5.47 38.13
N ASN A 919 -10.40 5.58 38.18
CA ASN A 919 -11.22 6.63 37.56
C ASN A 919 -11.02 6.81 36.04
N MET A 920 -10.42 5.85 35.34
CA MET A 920 -10.19 5.95 33.89
C MET A 920 -11.50 6.13 33.09
N LEU A 921 -12.63 5.61 33.58
CA LEU A 921 -13.94 5.75 32.92
C LEU A 921 -14.34 7.21 32.69
N ASP A 922 -14.14 8.10 33.67
CA ASP A 922 -14.47 9.53 33.52
C ASP A 922 -13.69 10.16 32.36
N HIS A 923 -12.43 9.74 32.20
CA HIS A 923 -11.57 10.20 31.12
C HIS A 923 -11.89 9.53 29.77
N ILE A 924 -12.37 8.28 29.73
CA ILE A 924 -12.91 7.66 28.51
C ILE A 924 -14.16 8.44 28.07
N MET A 925 -15.07 8.74 28.99
CA MET A 925 -16.29 9.49 28.73
C MET A 925 -15.99 10.94 28.33
N GLU A 926 -14.95 11.58 28.86
CA GLU A 926 -14.49 12.90 28.41
C GLU A 926 -13.84 12.84 27.02
N HIS A 927 -12.98 11.86 26.75
CA HIS A 927 -12.32 11.67 25.45
C HIS A 927 -13.33 11.38 24.32
N SER A 928 -14.47 10.76 24.66
CA SER A 928 -15.64 10.60 23.77
C SER A 928 -16.34 11.91 23.38
N LYS A 929 -15.98 13.05 23.99
CA LYS A 929 -16.48 14.39 23.64
C LYS A 929 -15.48 15.19 22.78
N SER A 930 -14.29 14.65 22.52
CA SER A 930 -13.31 15.29 21.64
C SER A 930 -13.92 15.57 20.26
N PRO A 931 -13.55 16.68 19.60
CA PRO A 931 -13.94 16.92 18.21
C PRO A 931 -13.21 16.01 17.21
N TYR A 932 -12.08 15.41 17.58
CA TYR A 932 -11.26 14.56 16.71
C TYR A 932 -11.77 13.10 16.64
N PRO A 933 -12.09 12.55 15.45
CA PRO A 933 -12.51 11.17 15.28
C PRO A 933 -11.57 10.12 15.87
N SER A 934 -10.25 10.31 15.78
CA SER A 934 -9.27 9.42 16.42
C SER A 934 -9.51 9.25 17.91
N ASN A 935 -9.89 10.34 18.61
CA ASN A 935 -10.06 10.33 20.05
C ASN A 935 -11.40 9.68 20.45
N TRP A 936 -12.52 10.06 19.82
CA TRP A 936 -13.81 9.48 20.20
C TRP A 936 -14.00 8.04 19.68
N LEU A 937 -13.39 7.64 18.56
CA LEU A 937 -13.31 6.21 18.19
C LEU A 937 -12.37 5.43 19.13
N SER A 938 -11.24 6.01 19.57
CA SER A 938 -10.43 5.39 20.61
C SER A 938 -11.23 5.21 21.91
N SER A 939 -12.10 6.17 22.28
CA SER A 939 -12.98 6.04 23.45
C SER A 939 -13.93 4.84 23.35
N LEU A 940 -14.49 4.55 22.17
CA LEU A 940 -15.26 3.33 21.93
C LEU A 940 -14.39 2.08 22.15
N ALA A 941 -13.25 1.99 21.47
CA ALA A 941 -12.39 0.81 21.54
C ALA A 941 -11.92 0.48 22.97
N VAL A 942 -11.52 1.48 23.76
CA VAL A 942 -11.06 1.27 25.14
C VAL A 942 -12.21 1.04 26.13
N SER A 943 -13.42 1.52 25.82
CA SER A 943 -14.60 1.27 26.65
C SER A 943 -15.05 -0.20 26.64
N ALA A 944 -14.47 -1.05 25.78
CA ALA A 944 -14.70 -2.49 25.76
C ALA A 944 -14.50 -3.17 27.12
N TYR A 945 -13.58 -2.64 27.95
CA TYR A 945 -13.29 -3.09 29.32
C TYR A 945 -14.28 -2.58 30.39
N THR A 946 -15.35 -1.89 30.00
CA THR A 946 -16.32 -1.21 30.87
C THR A 946 -17.76 -1.63 30.55
N ASP A 947 -18.70 -1.28 31.43
CA ASP A 947 -20.15 -1.39 31.21
C ASP A 947 -20.67 -0.38 30.16
N LYS A 948 -19.97 0.74 29.97
CA LYS A 948 -20.33 1.82 29.03
C LYS A 948 -20.08 1.53 27.55
N TYR A 949 -19.59 0.34 27.20
CA TYR A 949 -19.30 -0.02 25.80
C TYR A 949 -20.48 0.22 24.85
N PHE A 950 -21.69 -0.24 25.20
CA PHE A 950 -22.85 -0.09 24.31
C PHE A 950 -23.43 1.35 24.28
N GLU A 951 -23.28 2.12 25.36
CA GLU A 951 -23.61 3.56 25.37
C GLU A 951 -22.72 4.33 24.38
N LEU A 952 -21.42 4.03 24.38
CA LEU A 952 -20.46 4.62 23.44
C LEU A 952 -20.59 4.05 22.02
N TYR A 953 -20.96 2.77 21.85
CA TYR A 953 -21.31 2.19 20.55
C TYR A 953 -22.43 2.98 19.87
N GLU A 954 -23.55 3.20 20.58
CA GLU A 954 -24.70 3.93 20.03
C GLU A 954 -24.40 5.42 19.81
N LYS A 955 -23.69 6.07 20.75
CA LYS A 955 -23.27 7.46 20.59
C LYS A 955 -22.39 7.65 19.35
N THR A 956 -21.33 6.83 19.22
CA THR A 956 -20.36 6.96 18.12
C THR A 956 -20.94 6.50 16.79
N TYR A 957 -21.84 5.51 16.78
CA TYR A 957 -22.63 5.15 15.60
C TYR A 957 -23.42 6.36 15.09
N ASN A 958 -24.15 7.04 15.97
CA ASN A 958 -24.94 8.22 15.62
C ASN A 958 -24.08 9.41 15.14
N GLN A 959 -22.82 9.53 15.60
CA GLN A 959 -21.86 10.51 15.08
C GLN A 959 -21.28 10.13 13.70
N SER A 960 -21.27 8.83 13.38
CA SER A 960 -20.61 8.25 12.20
C SER A 960 -21.54 8.05 11.01
N LYS A 961 -22.73 7.45 11.22
CA LYS A 961 -23.65 6.89 10.22
C LYS A 961 -23.96 7.74 8.99
N ASP A 962 -23.88 9.06 9.09
CA ASP A 962 -24.22 9.98 7.99
C ASP A 962 -23.04 10.27 7.04
N ASP A 963 -21.81 9.93 7.44
CA ASP A 963 -20.60 9.93 6.60
C ASP A 963 -20.08 8.49 6.46
N GLU A 964 -20.03 7.99 5.24
CA GLU A 964 -19.74 6.60 4.90
C GLU A 964 -18.33 6.15 5.26
N LEU A 965 -17.33 7.01 5.05
CA LEU A 965 -15.95 6.70 5.39
C LEU A 965 -15.77 6.70 6.91
N LEU A 966 -16.46 7.61 7.61
CA LEU A 966 -16.48 7.61 9.07
C LEU A 966 -17.23 6.40 9.64
N LEU A 967 -18.32 5.96 9.01
CA LEU A 967 -19.02 4.72 9.35
C LEU A 967 -18.11 3.50 9.13
N GLN A 968 -17.29 3.48 8.07
CA GLN A 968 -16.29 2.43 7.84
C GLN A 968 -15.18 2.43 8.92
N GLU A 969 -14.72 3.59 9.40
CA GLU A 969 -13.81 3.65 10.56
C GLU A 969 -14.48 3.23 11.88
N TRP A 970 -15.77 3.53 12.06
CA TRP A 970 -16.55 3.02 13.19
C TRP A 970 -16.71 1.49 13.14
N LEU A 971 -17.03 0.92 11.96
CA LEU A 971 -17.10 -0.54 11.76
C LEU A 971 -15.76 -1.20 12.10
N LYS A 972 -14.63 -0.64 11.66
CA LYS A 972 -13.29 -1.13 12.03
C LYS A 972 -13.02 -1.06 13.54
N THR A 973 -13.51 0.00 14.19
CA THR A 973 -13.34 0.22 15.63
C THR A 973 -14.15 -0.80 16.45
N VAL A 974 -15.39 -1.06 16.06
CA VAL A 974 -16.22 -2.14 16.65
C VAL A 974 -15.57 -3.51 16.41
N SER A 975 -15.20 -3.81 15.16
CA SER A 975 -14.61 -5.09 14.75
C SER A 975 -13.33 -5.46 15.51
N ARG A 976 -12.51 -4.47 15.87
CA ARG A 976 -11.26 -4.65 16.63
C ARG A 976 -11.43 -4.63 18.17
N SER A 977 -12.64 -4.40 18.69
CA SER A 977 -12.85 -4.23 20.14
C SER A 977 -12.57 -5.52 20.93
N ASP A 978 -11.84 -5.42 22.05
CA ASP A 978 -11.51 -6.58 22.92
C ASP A 978 -12.73 -7.00 23.75
N ARG A 979 -13.65 -7.74 23.11
CA ARG A 979 -14.99 -8.07 23.61
C ARG A 979 -15.24 -9.57 23.59
N LYS A 980 -15.71 -10.13 24.72
CA LYS A 980 -16.07 -11.56 24.84
C LYS A 980 -17.27 -11.95 23.96
N ASP A 981 -18.15 -10.98 23.74
CA ASP A 981 -19.35 -10.97 22.92
C ASP A 981 -19.09 -10.51 21.47
N ILE A 982 -17.82 -10.47 21.00
CA ILE A 982 -17.47 -9.97 19.67
C ILE A 982 -18.20 -10.70 18.53
N TYR A 983 -18.47 -12.01 18.66
CA TYR A 983 -19.23 -12.77 17.66
C TYR A 983 -20.67 -12.28 17.50
N ASP A 984 -21.36 -12.03 18.61
CA ASP A 984 -22.73 -11.47 18.59
C ASP A 984 -22.72 -10.02 18.10
N ILE A 985 -21.64 -9.27 18.39
CA ILE A 985 -21.43 -7.91 17.87
C ILE A 985 -21.21 -7.91 16.35
N ILE A 986 -20.39 -8.80 15.77
CA ILE A 986 -20.25 -8.88 14.30
C ILE A 986 -21.58 -9.30 13.67
N LYS A 987 -22.30 -10.28 14.23
CA LYS A 987 -23.63 -10.66 13.76
C LYS A 987 -24.66 -9.53 13.85
N LYS A 988 -24.53 -8.64 14.84
CA LYS A 988 -25.30 -7.39 14.94
C LYS A 988 -24.92 -6.43 13.80
N LEU A 989 -23.63 -6.23 13.51
CA LEU A 989 -23.18 -5.42 12.36
C LEU A 989 -23.69 -5.96 11.02
N GLU A 990 -23.63 -7.28 10.81
CA GLU A 990 -24.17 -7.98 9.64
C GLU A 990 -25.66 -7.68 9.45
N THR A 991 -26.44 -7.72 10.53
CA THR A 991 -27.91 -7.54 10.47
C THR A 991 -28.34 -6.07 10.36
N GLU A 992 -27.72 -5.19 11.14
CA GLU A 992 -28.18 -3.79 11.30
C GLU A 992 -27.52 -2.81 10.32
N VAL A 993 -26.27 -3.07 9.92
CA VAL A 993 -25.45 -2.12 9.16
C VAL A 993 -25.05 -2.67 7.79
N LEU A 994 -24.24 -3.74 7.73
CA LEU A 994 -23.62 -4.26 6.50
C LEU A 994 -24.64 -4.91 5.55
N LYS A 995 -25.57 -5.72 6.08
CA LYS A 995 -26.64 -6.40 5.33
C LYS A 995 -26.10 -7.18 4.14
N ASP A 996 -26.56 -6.85 2.93
CA ASP A 996 -26.10 -7.42 1.66
C ASP A 996 -25.26 -6.44 0.83
N SER A 997 -24.61 -5.48 1.50
CA SER A 997 -23.65 -4.58 0.85
C SER A 997 -22.58 -5.36 0.11
N LYS A 998 -22.26 -4.87 -1.10
CA LYS A 998 -21.16 -5.36 -1.93
C LYS A 998 -19.94 -4.44 -1.88
N ASN A 999 -20.01 -3.36 -1.12
CA ASN A 999 -18.93 -2.39 -1.03
C ASN A 999 -17.68 -3.03 -0.40
N PRO A 1000 -16.53 -3.06 -1.10
CA PRO A 1000 -15.31 -3.68 -0.58
C PRO A 1000 -14.81 -3.08 0.74
N ASN A 1001 -15.01 -1.79 0.99
CA ASN A 1001 -14.54 -1.15 2.21
C ASN A 1001 -15.37 -1.56 3.43
N GLU A 1002 -16.70 -1.67 3.30
CA GLU A 1002 -17.57 -2.11 4.39
C GLU A 1002 -17.31 -3.56 4.76
N ILE A 1003 -17.20 -4.45 3.77
CA ILE A 1003 -16.87 -5.87 3.97
C ILE A 1003 -15.51 -5.99 4.69
N ARG A 1004 -14.47 -5.30 4.20
CA ARG A 1004 -13.14 -5.31 4.83
C ARG A 1004 -13.14 -4.68 6.23
N ALA A 1005 -13.95 -3.64 6.46
CA ALA A 1005 -14.07 -2.95 7.75
C ALA A 1005 -14.71 -3.83 8.83
N VAL A 1006 -15.69 -4.67 8.49
CA VAL A 1006 -16.35 -5.58 9.44
C VAL A 1006 -15.46 -6.77 9.80
N TYR A 1007 -14.75 -7.36 8.85
CA TYR A 1007 -14.11 -8.67 9.08
C TYR A 1007 -12.59 -8.63 9.34
N LEU A 1008 -11.80 -7.84 8.61
CA LEU A 1008 -10.33 -7.88 8.74
C LEU A 1008 -9.79 -7.40 10.11
N PRO A 1009 -10.39 -6.41 10.81
CA PRO A 1009 -9.90 -6.03 12.13
C PRO A 1009 -10.19 -7.11 13.19
N PHE A 1010 -11.32 -7.81 13.09
CA PHE A 1010 -11.67 -8.97 13.92
C PHE A 1010 -10.69 -10.13 13.74
N THR A 1011 -10.25 -10.44 12.51
CA THR A 1011 -9.32 -11.57 12.30
C THR A 1011 -7.92 -11.35 12.89
N ASN A 1012 -7.60 -10.12 13.26
CA ASN A 1012 -6.38 -9.79 14.02
C ASN A 1012 -6.57 -9.85 15.54
N ASN A 1013 -7.76 -10.20 16.06
CA ASN A 1013 -7.97 -10.47 17.48
C ASN A 1013 -7.44 -11.88 17.82
N LEU A 1014 -6.22 -11.91 18.40
CA LEU A 1014 -5.47 -13.14 18.66
C LEU A 1014 -6.26 -14.21 19.44
N ARG A 1015 -7.08 -13.83 20.43
CA ARG A 1015 -7.86 -14.77 21.26
C ARG A 1015 -9.12 -15.24 20.56
N TYR A 1016 -9.95 -14.33 20.05
CA TYR A 1016 -11.27 -14.70 19.53
C TYR A 1016 -11.21 -15.27 18.12
N PHE A 1017 -10.44 -14.70 17.18
CA PHE A 1017 -10.37 -15.27 15.83
C PHE A 1017 -9.82 -16.70 15.84
N ASN A 1018 -8.79 -16.94 16.65
CA ASN A 1018 -8.14 -18.25 16.82
C ASN A 1018 -8.74 -19.09 17.98
N ASP A 1019 -10.01 -18.85 18.34
CA ASP A 1019 -10.72 -19.63 19.36
C ASP A 1019 -10.66 -21.13 19.02
N ILE A 1020 -10.33 -21.95 20.03
CA ILE A 1020 -9.97 -23.37 19.89
C ILE A 1020 -11.14 -24.30 19.46
N SER A 1021 -12.32 -23.73 19.21
CA SER A 1021 -13.45 -24.37 18.51
C SER A 1021 -13.39 -24.24 16.98
N GLY A 1022 -12.53 -23.39 16.41
CA GLY A 1022 -12.41 -23.14 14.97
C GLY A 1022 -13.51 -22.24 14.37
N LYS A 1023 -14.49 -21.79 15.17
CA LYS A 1023 -15.65 -20.99 14.69
C LYS A 1023 -15.25 -19.68 13.99
N GLY A 1024 -14.13 -19.06 14.36
CA GLY A 1024 -13.60 -17.86 13.68
C GLY A 1024 -13.14 -18.15 12.25
N TYR A 1025 -12.45 -19.28 12.04
CA TYR A 1025 -12.02 -19.72 10.71
C TYR A 1025 -13.22 -20.10 9.84
N LYS A 1026 -14.18 -20.85 10.41
CA LYS A 1026 -15.42 -21.23 9.71
C LYS A 1026 -16.22 -20.00 9.26
N MET A 1027 -16.41 -19.04 10.16
CA MET A 1027 -17.10 -17.78 9.87
C MET A 1027 -16.40 -17.05 8.72
N MET A 1028 -15.07 -16.88 8.79
CA MET A 1028 -14.31 -16.19 7.74
C MET A 1028 -14.39 -16.92 6.40
N ALA A 1029 -14.34 -18.25 6.40
CA ALA A 1029 -14.54 -19.06 5.20
C ALA A 1029 -15.96 -18.92 4.63
N ASP A 1030 -17.02 -18.98 5.44
CA ASP A 1030 -18.41 -18.77 4.99
C ASP A 1030 -18.58 -17.39 4.31
N ILE A 1031 -17.89 -16.36 4.80
CA ILE A 1031 -17.86 -15.01 4.22
C ILE A 1031 -17.08 -14.99 2.90
N ILE A 1032 -15.88 -15.58 2.83
CA ILE A 1032 -15.10 -15.70 1.59
C ILE A 1032 -15.96 -16.39 0.50
N MET A 1033 -16.64 -17.49 0.86
CA MET A 1033 -17.57 -18.22 -0.02
C MET A 1033 -18.81 -17.39 -0.44
N LYS A 1034 -19.21 -16.37 0.33
CA LYS A 1034 -20.26 -15.39 -0.05
C LYS A 1034 -19.71 -14.34 -1.02
N VAL A 1035 -18.48 -13.87 -0.81
CA VAL A 1035 -17.86 -12.77 -1.58
C VAL A 1035 -17.32 -13.23 -2.94
N ASP A 1036 -16.73 -14.42 -3.04
CA ASP A 1036 -16.11 -14.95 -4.28
C ASP A 1036 -17.10 -14.97 -5.46
N LYS A 1037 -18.38 -15.22 -5.16
CA LYS A 1037 -19.51 -15.25 -6.10
C LYS A 1037 -19.81 -13.91 -6.80
N PHE A 1038 -19.23 -12.81 -6.34
CA PHE A 1038 -19.42 -11.49 -6.97
C PHE A 1038 -18.16 -10.62 -7.02
N ASN A 1039 -17.15 -10.87 -6.18
CA ASN A 1039 -15.87 -10.17 -6.22
C ASN A 1039 -14.70 -11.09 -5.79
N PRO A 1040 -14.11 -11.86 -6.74
CA PRO A 1040 -12.96 -12.74 -6.51
C PRO A 1040 -11.77 -12.05 -5.85
N MET A 1041 -11.43 -10.83 -6.26
CA MET A 1041 -10.25 -10.12 -5.75
C MET A 1041 -10.40 -9.80 -4.25
N VAL A 1042 -11.58 -9.32 -3.82
CA VAL A 1042 -11.86 -9.06 -2.40
C VAL A 1042 -12.01 -10.36 -1.62
N ALA A 1043 -12.56 -11.43 -2.21
CA ALA A 1043 -12.60 -12.75 -1.58
C ALA A 1043 -11.19 -13.27 -1.26
N THR A 1044 -10.23 -13.13 -2.17
CA THR A 1044 -8.83 -13.49 -1.94
C THR A 1044 -8.15 -12.59 -0.92
N GLN A 1045 -8.43 -11.27 -0.90
CA GLN A 1045 -7.95 -10.38 0.16
C GLN A 1045 -8.42 -10.83 1.56
N LEU A 1046 -9.65 -11.34 1.67
CA LEU A 1046 -10.19 -11.89 2.93
C LEU A 1046 -9.54 -13.21 3.36
N CYS A 1047 -8.75 -13.87 2.50
CA CYS A 1047 -7.95 -15.05 2.88
C CYS A 1047 -6.67 -14.71 3.67
N GLU A 1048 -6.31 -13.43 3.83
CA GLU A 1048 -5.10 -12.99 4.55
C GLU A 1048 -4.83 -13.70 5.90
N PRO A 1049 -5.80 -13.88 6.83
CA PRO A 1049 -5.51 -14.55 8.11
C PRO A 1049 -5.18 -16.04 7.99
N PHE A 1050 -5.47 -16.69 6.86
CA PHE A 1050 -5.08 -18.08 6.62
C PHE A 1050 -3.60 -18.21 6.19
N LYS A 1051 -2.92 -17.10 5.79
CA LYS A 1051 -1.51 -17.12 5.35
C LYS A 1051 -0.54 -17.71 6.38
N LEU A 1052 -0.91 -17.64 7.65
CA LEU A 1052 -0.12 -18.12 8.80
C LEU A 1052 -0.48 -19.53 9.29
N TRP A 1053 -1.36 -20.26 8.61
CA TRP A 1053 -1.92 -21.53 9.12
C TRP A 1053 -0.84 -22.49 9.60
N ASN A 1054 0.17 -22.75 8.77
CA ASN A 1054 1.28 -23.68 9.05
C ASN A 1054 2.28 -23.20 10.12
N LYS A 1055 2.05 -22.04 10.74
CA LYS A 1055 2.82 -21.53 11.88
C LYS A 1055 2.17 -21.89 13.21
N LEU A 1056 0.85 -22.07 13.25
CA LEU A 1056 0.07 -22.28 14.49
C LEU A 1056 0.26 -23.69 15.07
N ASP A 1057 -0.28 -23.96 16.26
CA ASP A 1057 -0.35 -25.32 16.80
C ASP A 1057 -1.12 -26.28 15.87
N LEU A 1058 -0.87 -27.58 16.02
CA LEU A 1058 -1.38 -28.61 15.10
C LEU A 1058 -2.92 -28.65 15.02
N LYS A 1059 -3.62 -28.40 16.14
CA LYS A 1059 -5.09 -28.39 16.14
C LYS A 1059 -5.64 -27.19 15.36
N ARG A 1060 -4.98 -26.03 15.46
CA ARG A 1060 -5.32 -24.84 14.67
C ARG A 1060 -4.93 -25.00 13.19
N GLN A 1061 -3.82 -25.69 12.88
CA GLN A 1061 -3.45 -26.08 11.52
C GLN A 1061 -4.55 -26.92 10.86
N ASP A 1062 -4.98 -28.02 11.50
CA ASP A 1062 -6.02 -28.90 10.98
C ASP A 1062 -7.34 -28.16 10.74
N MET A 1063 -7.74 -27.29 11.67
CA MET A 1063 -8.97 -26.50 11.55
C MET A 1063 -8.91 -25.50 10.38
N MET A 1064 -7.81 -24.75 10.22
CA MET A 1064 -7.65 -23.85 9.07
C MET A 1064 -7.57 -24.62 7.74
N LEU A 1065 -6.86 -25.75 7.71
CA LEU A 1065 -6.71 -26.58 6.51
C LEU A 1065 -8.04 -27.21 6.06
N ASN A 1066 -8.89 -27.64 7.01
CA ASN A 1066 -10.24 -28.13 6.72
C ASN A 1066 -11.13 -27.05 6.09
N GLU A 1067 -11.09 -25.81 6.61
CA GLU A 1067 -11.85 -24.70 6.03
C GLU A 1067 -11.32 -24.28 4.64
N MET A 1068 -10.00 -24.28 4.42
CA MET A 1068 -9.41 -24.06 3.09
C MET A 1068 -9.76 -25.18 2.09
N ASN A 1069 -9.78 -26.44 2.53
CA ASN A 1069 -10.23 -27.57 1.71
C ASN A 1069 -11.73 -27.43 1.36
N ARG A 1070 -12.57 -26.95 2.29
CA ARG A 1070 -13.99 -26.67 2.05
C ARG A 1070 -14.20 -25.56 1.01
N MET A 1071 -13.42 -24.47 1.08
CA MET A 1071 -13.43 -23.42 0.06
C MET A 1071 -12.96 -23.94 -1.31
N LEU A 1072 -11.86 -24.71 -1.37
CA LEU A 1072 -11.39 -25.39 -2.59
C LEU A 1072 -12.40 -26.38 -3.20
N SER A 1073 -13.41 -26.79 -2.42
CA SER A 1073 -14.47 -27.72 -2.85
C SER A 1073 -15.74 -26.99 -3.32
N MET A 1074 -15.71 -25.65 -3.43
CA MET A 1074 -16.81 -24.87 -3.98
C MET A 1074 -17.08 -25.22 -5.46
N GLU A 1075 -18.34 -25.45 -5.77
CA GLU A 1075 -18.85 -25.32 -7.12
C GLU A 1075 -18.69 -23.86 -7.59
N ASN A 1076 -18.13 -23.66 -8.79
CA ASN A 1076 -17.85 -22.34 -9.38
C ASN A 1076 -16.93 -21.42 -8.54
N ILE A 1077 -15.92 -22.00 -7.87
CA ILE A 1077 -14.79 -21.24 -7.29
C ILE A 1077 -14.09 -20.39 -8.36
N SER A 1078 -13.75 -19.14 -8.02
CA SER A 1078 -12.99 -18.27 -8.93
C SER A 1078 -11.56 -18.74 -9.18
N ASN A 1079 -10.97 -18.38 -10.33
CA ASN A 1079 -9.56 -18.66 -10.61
C ASN A 1079 -8.61 -18.00 -9.60
N ASN A 1080 -8.95 -16.81 -9.08
CA ASN A 1080 -8.17 -16.12 -8.05
C ASN A 1080 -8.11 -16.94 -6.76
N LEU A 1081 -9.27 -17.30 -6.20
CA LEU A 1081 -9.38 -18.03 -4.95
C LEU A 1081 -8.84 -19.47 -5.08
N LYS A 1082 -9.06 -20.10 -6.23
CA LYS A 1082 -8.51 -21.43 -6.58
C LYS A 1082 -6.98 -21.42 -6.60
N GLU A 1083 -6.34 -20.52 -7.34
CA GLU A 1083 -4.87 -20.40 -7.34
C GLU A 1083 -4.35 -20.13 -5.92
N TYR A 1084 -4.91 -19.14 -5.24
CA TYR A 1084 -4.44 -18.70 -3.93
C TYR A 1084 -4.50 -19.82 -2.89
N LEU A 1085 -5.62 -20.54 -2.80
CA LEU A 1085 -5.77 -21.65 -1.85
C LEU A 1085 -4.99 -22.90 -2.26
N LEU A 1086 -4.78 -23.16 -3.55
CA LEU A 1086 -3.90 -24.25 -4.00
C LEU A 1086 -2.45 -23.97 -3.58
N ARG A 1087 -1.90 -22.80 -3.90
CA ARG A 1087 -0.55 -22.39 -3.47
C ARG A 1087 -0.42 -22.38 -1.94
N LEU A 1088 -1.37 -21.76 -1.24
CA LEU A 1088 -1.37 -21.67 0.23
C LEU A 1088 -1.45 -23.05 0.92
N THR A 1089 -2.01 -24.07 0.26
CA THR A 1089 -2.05 -25.45 0.76
C THR A 1089 -0.97 -26.38 0.17
N ASN A 1090 0.01 -25.83 -0.57
CA ASN A 1090 1.11 -26.57 -1.24
C ASN A 1090 0.62 -27.57 -2.31
N LYS A 1091 -0.40 -27.19 -3.08
CA LYS A 1091 -1.01 -27.99 -4.18
C LYS A 1091 -0.80 -27.38 -5.57
N LEU A 1092 -0.12 -26.23 -5.65
CA LEU A 1092 0.33 -25.52 -6.84
C LEU A 1092 1.61 -24.73 -6.49
#